data_AF-K1PRS7-F1
#
_entry.id   AF-K1PRS7-F1
#
_cell.length_a   1.000
_cell.length_b   1.000
_cell.length_c   1.000
_cell.angle_alpha   90.00
_cell.angle_beta   90.00
_cell.angle_gamma   90.00
#
_symmetry.space_group_name_H-M   'P 1'
#
loop_
_entity.id
_entity.type
_entity.pdbx_description
1 polymer ?
#
loop_
_entity_poly.entity_id
_entity_poly.type
_entity_poly.pdbx_seq_one_letter_code
_entity_poly.pdbx_strand_id
1 'polypeptide(L)'
;MGGILTVVRAFPETQVTERANPYFVLQRRKGYGGGGLTGLLVGTLDTVMDSKTPPYRILHQTPASEISYSVSVANNRAEIHKDWEWIEQNMMETLGSFENEEDATEFVKCKIESMFTHEHKTGEVDEEVENYKTSTRKFMKLFNMPKEEKLVNQYSCSLWKNNIPRQGWMYLSVNHLCFYSFLMGKEAKVIIRWTDITKLEKGNNMLFPESIKVSTREGEFVFSMLLRSSETFRLMEQLANMAMKQLMQEGGFEEDKSIVDRTKKRTPKRMSSIKRDLDARARSDAFRSAFCLPLDEKLDGDTDCVLWTPFNKQHVWGRLYLSSNYICFASRVDIVEQSMVTSQRQVRKRKVRREHPIINSQVRDLVIVVIPLREVVLVEKVDNAASGELGTDSLVVTTKGKHNFIFSQLPVREFILQKLSDFLSRVEEPSDKSPSRQNSTSEPESSAPDEIQFQPALVSVFHRRNSDELSARETIKEHLWNVHFSEFGRGVCMYRTHKTQELILQGLPEKFRGEIWMLFSGAINEMATNKGYYRNLVEQSLGKYTLASDEIERDLHRSLPEHPAFQSDLGISALRRVLTAYAWRNPTIGYCQAMNIVTSVLLLYVSEEEAFWLLTSICERLLPDYYNTKVVGALIDQNVFKDLINENLPALHQKLEDLGLLSMISLSWFLTIFLSVMPFNCAVSIMDCFFYDGARYLAIIQYAKWPP
;
A
#
# COMPACT_ATOMS: atom_id res chain seq x y z
N MET A 1 40.91 -21.92 -4.94
CA MET A 1 39.67 -22.41 -5.58
C MET A 1 38.64 -21.29 -5.46
N GLY A 2 38.18 -20.66 -6.55
CA GLY A 2 37.32 -19.47 -6.50
C GLY A 2 35.83 -19.73 -6.19
N GLY A 3 35.51 -20.73 -5.35
CA GLY A 3 34.17 -21.31 -5.23
C GLY A 3 33.15 -20.47 -4.46
N ILE A 4 31.95 -20.33 -5.02
CA ILE A 4 30.74 -19.87 -4.33
C ILE A 4 29.88 -21.11 -4.04
N LEU A 5 29.64 -21.41 -2.76
CA LEU A 5 28.69 -22.43 -2.36
C LEU A 5 27.26 -21.88 -2.52
N THR A 6 26.68 -22.05 -3.71
CA THR A 6 25.29 -21.69 -4.00
C THR A 6 24.47 -22.95 -4.28
N VAL A 7 23.25 -22.99 -3.75
CA VAL A 7 22.26 -24.01 -4.09
C VAL A 7 21.80 -23.78 -5.54
N VAL A 8 21.98 -24.77 -6.40
CA VAL A 8 21.63 -24.67 -7.82
C VAL A 8 20.68 -25.80 -8.20
N ARG A 9 19.56 -25.46 -8.85
CA ARG A 9 18.69 -26.45 -9.49
C ARG A 9 19.30 -26.90 -10.82
N ALA A 10 19.31 -28.19 -11.08
CA ALA A 10 19.82 -28.74 -12.33
C ALA A 10 18.94 -28.29 -13.51
N PHE A 11 19.49 -27.46 -14.39
CA PHE A 11 18.91 -27.14 -15.71
C PHE A 11 19.69 -27.91 -16.79
N PRO A 12 19.32 -29.16 -17.11
CA PRO A 12 20.11 -30.04 -17.99
C PRO A 12 20.15 -29.56 -19.45
N GLU A 13 19.25 -28.70 -19.88
CA GLU A 13 19.09 -28.36 -21.30
C GLU A 13 20.21 -27.46 -21.87
N THR A 14 20.90 -26.69 -21.02
CA THR A 14 21.88 -25.66 -21.43
C THR A 14 23.36 -26.04 -21.21
N GLN A 15 23.63 -27.23 -20.65
CA GLN A 15 24.96 -27.64 -20.19
C GLN A 15 25.36 -29.00 -20.79
N VAL A 16 26.66 -29.26 -20.89
CA VAL A 16 27.27 -30.52 -21.33
C VAL A 16 28.18 -31.02 -20.22
N THR A 17 27.97 -32.25 -19.77
CA THR A 17 28.86 -32.90 -18.81
C THR A 17 30.18 -33.26 -19.49
N GLU A 18 31.30 -32.73 -18.97
CA GLU A 18 32.65 -33.06 -19.46
C GLU A 18 33.26 -34.23 -18.67
N ARG A 19 33.04 -34.27 -17.35
CA ARG A 19 33.49 -35.34 -16.44
C ARG A 19 32.50 -35.51 -15.29
N ALA A 20 32.43 -36.70 -14.72
CA ALA A 20 31.62 -36.99 -13.55
C ALA A 20 32.26 -38.10 -12.72
N ASN A 21 32.05 -38.05 -11.42
CA ASN A 21 32.31 -39.12 -10.47
C ASN A 21 31.07 -39.28 -9.55
N PRO A 22 31.05 -40.22 -8.58
CA PRO A 22 29.86 -40.46 -7.76
C PRO A 22 29.33 -39.25 -6.98
N TYR A 23 30.18 -38.26 -6.68
CA TYR A 23 29.85 -37.10 -5.86
C TYR A 23 29.87 -35.77 -6.63
N PHE A 24 30.61 -35.68 -7.74
CA PHE A 24 30.80 -34.42 -8.46
C PHE A 24 30.59 -34.53 -9.97
N VAL A 25 30.13 -33.44 -10.57
CA VAL A 25 29.98 -33.30 -12.03
C VAL A 25 30.60 -32.01 -12.52
N LEU A 26 31.51 -32.14 -13.48
CA LEU A 26 32.08 -31.04 -14.25
C LEU A 26 31.20 -30.77 -15.48
N GLN A 27 30.69 -29.55 -15.58
CA GLN A 27 29.82 -29.13 -16.69
C GLN A 27 30.40 -27.93 -17.43
N ARG A 28 30.20 -27.91 -18.75
CA ARG A 28 30.46 -26.77 -19.63
C ARG A 28 29.20 -26.34 -20.34
N ARG A 29 29.01 -25.04 -20.52
CA ARG A 29 27.87 -24.49 -21.24
C ARG A 29 27.86 -24.88 -22.73
N LYS A 30 26.67 -25.24 -23.26
CA LYS A 30 26.46 -25.48 -24.70
C LYS A 30 26.68 -24.17 -25.48
N GLY A 31 27.46 -24.23 -26.57
CA GLY A 31 27.74 -23.08 -27.44
C GLY A 31 29.02 -22.30 -27.14
N TYR A 32 29.67 -22.51 -25.98
CA TYR A 32 30.97 -21.90 -25.67
C TYR A 32 32.12 -22.70 -26.32
N GLY A 33 32.84 -22.09 -27.28
CA GLY A 33 34.03 -22.67 -27.92
C GLY A 33 33.81 -23.50 -29.20
N GLY A 34 32.61 -23.48 -29.81
CA GLY A 34 32.31 -24.19 -31.07
C GLY A 34 31.98 -23.24 -32.21
N GLY A 35 32.80 -23.22 -33.27
CA GLY A 35 32.57 -22.40 -34.46
C GLY A 35 31.42 -22.95 -35.31
N GLY A 36 30.24 -22.34 -35.20
CA GLY A 36 29.07 -22.68 -36.02
C GLY A 36 27.86 -21.79 -35.71
N LEU A 37 26.96 -21.67 -36.69
CA LEU A 37 25.79 -20.76 -36.69
C LEU A 37 24.80 -20.96 -35.52
N THR A 38 24.92 -22.03 -34.73
CA THR A 38 24.18 -22.25 -33.48
C THR A 38 24.70 -21.40 -32.31
N GLY A 39 25.89 -20.80 -32.40
CA GLY A 39 26.45 -19.91 -31.37
C GLY A 39 25.82 -18.50 -31.34
N LEU A 40 25.12 -18.09 -32.41
CA LEU A 40 24.58 -16.73 -32.52
C LEU A 40 23.22 -16.55 -31.81
N LEU A 41 22.46 -17.63 -31.62
CA LEU A 41 21.13 -17.57 -31.00
C LEU A 41 21.16 -17.70 -29.47
N VAL A 42 22.27 -18.15 -28.89
CA VAL A 42 22.46 -18.22 -27.43
C VAL A 42 23.09 -16.93 -26.87
N GLY A 43 23.90 -16.22 -27.67
CA GLY A 43 24.53 -14.95 -27.26
C GLY A 43 23.55 -13.81 -26.99
N THR A 44 22.38 -13.82 -27.64
CA THR A 44 21.36 -12.76 -27.47
C THR A 44 20.49 -12.95 -26.23
N LEU A 45 20.40 -14.19 -25.70
CA LEU A 45 19.63 -14.45 -24.47
C LEU A 45 20.45 -14.10 -23.21
N ASP A 46 21.78 -14.16 -23.29
CA ASP A 46 22.70 -13.84 -22.19
C ASP A 46 22.86 -12.35 -21.88
N THR A 47 22.36 -11.46 -22.76
CA THR A 47 22.31 -10.02 -22.45
C THR A 47 21.08 -9.65 -21.62
N VAL A 48 20.11 -10.58 -21.47
CA VAL A 48 18.82 -10.35 -20.81
C VAL A 48 18.71 -11.03 -19.44
N MET A 49 19.64 -11.95 -19.11
CA MET A 49 19.78 -12.48 -17.75
C MET A 49 21.20 -12.23 -17.26
N ASP A 50 21.32 -11.32 -16.29
CA ASP A 50 22.57 -10.88 -15.69
C ASP A 50 23.19 -11.98 -14.80
N SER A 51 23.66 -13.05 -15.43
CA SER A 51 24.53 -14.02 -14.79
C SER A 51 25.88 -13.96 -15.50
N LYS A 52 26.86 -13.28 -14.88
CA LYS A 52 28.27 -13.54 -15.16
C LYS A 52 28.62 -14.95 -14.63
N THR A 53 27.88 -15.98 -15.04
CA THR A 53 28.15 -17.36 -14.65
C THR A 53 29.27 -17.85 -15.55
N PRO A 54 30.45 -18.18 -14.98
CA PRO A 54 31.55 -18.68 -15.76
C PRO A 54 31.14 -19.94 -16.58
N PRO A 55 31.66 -20.11 -17.80
CA PRO A 55 31.28 -21.18 -18.73
C PRO A 55 31.53 -22.60 -18.22
N TYR A 56 32.36 -22.76 -17.19
CA TYR A 56 32.67 -24.03 -16.55
C TYR A 56 32.26 -24.02 -15.09
N ARG A 57 31.73 -25.15 -14.61
CA ARG A 57 31.38 -25.35 -13.20
C ARG A 57 31.58 -26.79 -12.75
N ILE A 58 31.85 -26.96 -11.45
CA ILE A 58 31.84 -28.24 -10.74
C ILE A 58 30.69 -28.21 -9.75
N LEU A 59 29.83 -29.22 -9.81
CA LEU A 59 28.69 -29.39 -8.92
C LEU A 59 28.91 -30.60 -8.02
N HIS A 60 28.57 -30.49 -6.73
CA HIS A 60 28.37 -31.62 -5.84
C HIS A 60 26.92 -32.10 -5.96
N GLN A 61 26.74 -33.40 -6.17
CA GLN A 61 25.44 -34.06 -6.29
C GLN A 61 25.45 -35.39 -5.55
N THR A 62 24.31 -35.77 -4.99
CA THR A 62 24.10 -37.13 -4.47
C THR A 62 22.96 -37.80 -5.26
N PRO A 63 23.01 -39.12 -5.50
CA PRO A 63 22.03 -39.81 -6.36
C PRO A 63 20.57 -39.65 -5.91
N ALA A 64 20.32 -39.47 -4.61
CA ALA A 64 18.98 -39.35 -4.05
C ALA A 64 18.43 -37.91 -3.99
N SER A 65 19.24 -36.89 -4.30
CA SER A 65 18.87 -35.48 -4.12
C SER A 65 18.65 -34.75 -5.44
N GLU A 66 17.51 -34.06 -5.57
CA GLU A 66 17.25 -33.13 -6.68
C GLU A 66 18.01 -31.80 -6.55
N ILE A 67 18.77 -31.64 -5.45
CA ILE A 67 19.48 -30.41 -5.11
C ILE A 67 20.99 -30.64 -5.31
N SER A 68 21.62 -29.77 -6.12
CA SER A 68 23.06 -29.76 -6.32
C SER A 68 23.68 -28.49 -5.73
N TYR A 69 24.94 -28.59 -5.31
CA TYR A 69 25.69 -27.45 -4.77
C TYR A 69 26.81 -27.07 -5.73
N SER A 70 26.92 -25.78 -6.05
CA SER A 70 28.06 -25.28 -6.82
C SER A 70 29.32 -25.29 -5.96
N VAL A 71 30.37 -25.95 -6.43
CA VAL A 71 31.65 -26.10 -5.70
C VAL A 71 32.70 -25.15 -6.25
N SER A 72 32.86 -25.10 -7.56
CA SER A 72 33.75 -24.15 -8.25
C SER A 72 33.17 -23.72 -9.59
N VAL A 73 33.54 -22.52 -10.01
CA VAL A 73 33.21 -21.94 -11.32
C VAL A 73 34.46 -21.30 -11.92
N ALA A 74 34.69 -21.44 -13.22
CA ALA A 74 35.86 -20.85 -13.88
C ALA A 74 35.58 -20.36 -15.30
N ASN A 75 36.33 -19.34 -15.71
CA ASN A 75 36.19 -18.71 -17.02
C ASN A 75 36.94 -19.44 -18.14
N ASN A 76 37.92 -20.24 -17.76
CA ASN A 76 38.68 -21.06 -18.70
C ASN A 76 38.74 -22.52 -18.25
N ARG A 77 38.98 -23.39 -19.23
CA ARG A 77 39.01 -24.83 -19.05
C ARG A 77 40.18 -25.28 -18.18
N ALA A 78 41.33 -24.59 -18.24
CA ALA A 78 42.51 -24.98 -17.50
C ALA A 78 42.30 -24.82 -15.98
N GLU A 79 41.69 -23.71 -15.55
CA GLU A 79 41.37 -23.43 -14.15
C GLU A 79 40.39 -24.45 -13.56
N ILE A 80 39.27 -24.72 -14.26
CA ILE A 80 38.27 -25.66 -13.72
C ILE A 80 38.81 -27.09 -13.63
N HIS A 81 39.70 -27.50 -14.56
CA HIS A 81 40.29 -28.83 -14.53
C HIS A 81 41.32 -28.96 -13.40
N LYS A 82 42.04 -27.88 -13.08
CA LYS A 82 42.90 -27.83 -11.88
C LYS A 82 42.10 -28.00 -10.58
N ASP A 83 40.95 -27.34 -10.50
CA ASP A 83 40.04 -27.49 -9.36
C ASP A 83 39.46 -28.92 -9.27
N TRP A 84 39.12 -29.53 -10.41
CA TRP A 84 38.66 -30.92 -10.49
C TRP A 84 39.72 -31.92 -9.99
N GLU A 85 40.96 -31.79 -10.47
CA GLU A 85 42.07 -32.65 -10.05
C GLU A 85 42.35 -32.54 -8.55
N TRP A 86 42.25 -31.33 -7.99
CA TRP A 86 42.40 -31.13 -6.56
C TRP A 86 41.30 -31.87 -5.78
N ILE A 87 40.04 -31.77 -6.20
CA ILE A 87 38.91 -32.46 -5.54
C ILE A 87 39.11 -33.97 -5.60
N GLU A 88 39.49 -34.51 -6.76
CA GLU A 88 39.74 -35.94 -6.92
C GLU A 88 40.83 -36.45 -5.96
N GLN A 89 41.94 -35.72 -5.83
CA GLN A 89 43.09 -36.13 -5.02
C GLN A 89 42.87 -35.94 -3.51
N ASN A 90 42.09 -34.93 -3.11
CA ASN A 90 42.02 -34.51 -1.70
C ASN A 90 40.71 -34.90 -1.00
N MET A 91 39.66 -35.27 -1.73
CA MET A 91 38.34 -35.50 -1.15
C MET A 91 37.77 -36.90 -1.39
N MET A 92 38.15 -37.57 -2.48
CA MET A 92 37.47 -38.81 -2.89
C MET A 92 37.68 -39.99 -1.94
N GLU A 93 38.87 -40.12 -1.33
CA GLU A 93 39.15 -41.20 -0.36
C GLU A 93 38.27 -41.05 0.90
N THR A 94 38.18 -39.83 1.45
CA THR A 94 37.33 -39.55 2.61
C THR A 94 35.85 -39.67 2.26
N LEU A 95 35.42 -39.19 1.09
CA LEU A 95 34.03 -39.29 0.64
C LEU A 95 33.57 -40.74 0.43
N GLY A 96 34.48 -41.64 0.04
CA GLY A 96 34.19 -43.07 -0.06
C GLY A 96 34.02 -43.78 1.28
N SER A 97 34.38 -43.15 2.40
CA SER A 97 34.29 -43.73 3.75
C SER A 97 32.99 -43.38 4.51
N PHE A 98 32.19 -42.45 3.99
CA PHE A 98 30.91 -42.08 4.60
C PHE A 98 29.80 -43.06 4.18
N GLU A 99 29.06 -43.57 5.16
CA GLU A 99 27.89 -44.44 4.93
C GLU A 99 26.61 -43.63 4.64
N ASN A 100 26.58 -42.35 5.04
CA ASN A 100 25.45 -41.44 4.89
C ASN A 100 25.75 -40.29 3.91
N GLU A 101 24.85 -40.08 2.94
CA GLU A 101 24.97 -39.05 1.91
C GLU A 101 24.84 -37.62 2.45
N GLU A 102 24.10 -37.42 3.55
CA GLU A 102 23.97 -36.10 4.21
C GLU A 102 25.29 -35.70 4.88
N ASP A 103 25.94 -36.62 5.58
CA ASP A 103 27.23 -36.40 6.24
C ASP A 103 28.34 -36.14 5.20
N ALA A 104 28.33 -36.89 4.09
CA ALA A 104 29.23 -36.65 2.97
C ALA A 104 29.02 -35.23 2.38
N THR A 105 27.77 -34.78 2.27
CA THR A 105 27.44 -33.44 1.75
C THR A 105 27.87 -32.34 2.72
N GLU A 106 27.67 -32.52 4.02
CA GLU A 106 28.09 -31.54 5.03
C GLU A 106 29.62 -31.44 5.13
N PHE A 107 30.34 -32.56 4.97
CA PHE A 107 31.80 -32.58 4.85
C PHE A 107 32.28 -31.74 3.67
N VAL A 108 31.67 -31.90 2.48
CA VAL A 108 32.02 -31.10 1.29
C VAL A 108 31.83 -29.61 1.56
N LYS A 109 30.68 -29.21 2.13
CA LYS A 109 30.38 -27.81 2.45
C LYS A 109 31.43 -27.21 3.39
N CYS A 110 31.68 -27.88 4.52
CA CYS A 110 32.66 -27.42 5.51
C CYS A 110 34.07 -27.31 4.93
N LYS A 111 34.51 -28.28 4.11
CA LYS A 111 35.86 -28.28 3.55
C LYS A 111 36.08 -27.13 2.57
N ILE A 112 35.10 -26.86 1.72
CA ILE A 112 35.16 -25.76 0.74
C ILE A 112 35.11 -24.40 1.44
N GLU A 113 34.25 -24.22 2.44
CA GLU A 113 34.18 -22.99 3.24
C GLU A 113 35.48 -22.74 4.03
N SER A 114 36.10 -23.79 4.56
CA SER A 114 37.38 -23.70 5.25
C SER A 114 38.51 -23.21 4.32
N MET A 115 38.56 -23.70 3.08
CA MET A 115 39.55 -23.25 2.09
C MET A 115 39.41 -21.77 1.76
N PHE A 116 38.19 -21.26 1.66
CA PHE A 116 37.93 -19.83 1.41
C PHE A 116 38.44 -18.95 2.56
N THR A 117 38.34 -19.46 3.79
CA THR A 117 38.81 -18.75 4.99
C THR A 117 40.35 -18.69 5.06
N HIS A 118 41.04 -19.64 4.41
CA HIS A 118 42.50 -19.75 4.39
C HIS A 118 43.18 -19.09 3.18
N GLU A 119 42.53 -18.99 2.01
CA GLU A 119 43.08 -18.31 0.81
C GLU A 119 43.10 -16.77 0.93
N HIS A 120 42.29 -16.18 1.82
CA HIS A 120 42.24 -14.71 2.02
C HIS A 120 43.35 -14.12 2.91
N LYS A 121 44.39 -14.88 3.26
CA LYS A 121 45.53 -14.40 4.09
C LYS A 121 46.86 -14.24 3.37
N THR A 122 46.95 -14.53 2.07
CA THR A 122 48.22 -14.41 1.33
C THR A 122 48.02 -13.88 -0.08
N GLY A 123 48.43 -12.62 -0.30
CA GLY A 123 48.89 -12.13 -1.61
C GLY A 123 47.95 -11.18 -2.35
N GLU A 124 48.35 -9.90 -2.38
CA GLU A 124 47.98 -8.84 -3.33
C GLU A 124 46.56 -8.25 -3.22
N VAL A 125 46.46 -7.18 -2.42
CA VAL A 125 45.28 -6.31 -2.31
C VAL A 125 45.19 -5.46 -3.58
N ASP A 126 44.18 -5.74 -4.38
CA ASP A 126 43.74 -4.90 -5.50
C ASP A 126 43.34 -3.51 -4.94
N GLU A 127 44.12 -2.46 -5.24
CA GLU A 127 43.89 -1.09 -4.76
C GLU A 127 42.46 -0.60 -5.07
N GLU A 128 41.83 -1.14 -6.12
CA GLU A 128 40.44 -0.84 -6.49
C GLU A 128 39.41 -1.33 -5.44
N VAL A 129 39.65 -2.46 -4.78
CA VAL A 129 38.72 -3.04 -3.80
C VAL A 129 38.77 -2.28 -2.47
N GLU A 130 39.96 -1.85 -2.01
CA GLU A 130 40.09 -0.99 -0.83
C GLU A 130 39.53 0.42 -1.08
N ASN A 131 39.74 0.97 -2.28
CA ASN A 131 39.15 2.24 -2.68
C ASN A 131 37.61 2.17 -2.74
N TYR A 132 37.05 1.07 -3.27
CA TYR A 132 35.59 0.86 -3.30
C TYR A 132 34.99 0.63 -1.90
N LYS A 133 35.66 -0.14 -1.02
CA LYS A 133 35.25 -0.32 0.39
C LYS A 133 35.28 0.99 1.16
N THR A 134 36.32 1.81 0.95
CA THR A 134 36.45 3.13 1.57
C THR A 134 35.37 4.10 1.07
N SER A 135 35.08 4.06 -0.23
CA SER A 135 34.04 4.89 -0.87
C SER A 135 32.63 4.52 -0.39
N THR A 136 32.36 3.23 -0.23
CA THR A 136 31.10 2.71 0.33
C THR A 136 30.93 3.15 1.79
N ARG A 137 31.97 3.05 2.64
CA ARG A 137 31.91 3.53 4.03
C ARG A 137 31.66 5.04 4.12
N LYS A 138 32.28 5.84 3.23
CA LYS A 138 32.06 7.29 3.16
C LYS A 138 30.63 7.61 2.72
N PHE A 139 30.11 6.95 1.70
CA PHE A 139 28.73 7.09 1.23
C PHE A 139 27.72 6.82 2.34
N MET A 140 27.84 5.67 3.03
CA MET A 140 26.94 5.29 4.12
C MET A 140 26.93 6.34 5.24
N LYS A 141 28.12 6.82 5.66
CA LYS A 141 28.24 7.83 6.72
C LYS A 141 27.76 9.21 6.30
N LEU A 142 28.11 9.66 5.09
CA LEU A 142 27.79 11.01 4.62
C LEU A 142 26.29 11.18 4.42
N PHE A 143 25.60 10.19 3.87
CA PHE A 143 24.17 10.31 3.52
C PHE A 143 23.23 9.59 4.49
N ASN A 144 23.77 8.91 5.50
CA ASN A 144 23.01 8.13 6.49
C ASN A 144 22.10 7.07 5.83
N MET A 145 22.66 6.37 4.83
CA MET A 145 21.92 5.42 4.00
C MET A 145 21.67 4.09 4.74
N PRO A 146 20.55 3.40 4.47
CA PRO A 146 20.23 2.11 5.08
C PRO A 146 21.23 1.03 4.64
N LYS A 147 21.40 -0.03 5.44
CA LYS A 147 22.42 -1.08 5.20
C LYS A 147 22.16 -1.86 3.89
N GLU A 148 20.92 -1.85 3.44
CA GLU A 148 20.43 -2.52 2.24
C GLU A 148 20.76 -1.73 0.96
N GLU A 149 21.10 -0.44 1.07
CA GLU A 149 21.47 0.40 -0.07
C GLU A 149 22.90 0.09 -0.53
N LYS A 150 23.05 -0.32 -1.79
CA LYS A 150 24.35 -0.68 -2.36
C LYS A 150 24.88 0.43 -3.26
N LEU A 151 26.09 0.92 -2.98
CA LEU A 151 26.79 1.88 -3.84
C LEU A 151 27.18 1.18 -5.15
N VAL A 152 26.82 1.75 -6.29
CA VAL A 152 27.16 1.21 -7.61
C VAL A 152 28.47 1.81 -8.10
N ASN A 153 28.60 3.14 -8.06
CA ASN A 153 29.83 3.82 -8.45
C ASN A 153 29.95 5.24 -7.86
N GLN A 154 31.15 5.83 -7.90
CA GLN A 154 31.43 7.20 -7.46
C GLN A 154 32.17 7.98 -8.57
N TYR A 155 31.79 9.24 -8.76
CA TYR A 155 32.38 10.13 -9.76
C TYR A 155 32.74 11.48 -9.13
N SER A 156 33.93 12.00 -9.45
CA SER A 156 34.28 13.40 -9.16
C SER A 156 33.54 14.31 -10.14
N CYS A 157 32.86 15.34 -9.63
CA CYS A 157 32.12 16.29 -10.47
C CYS A 157 31.87 17.63 -9.75
N SER A 158 31.34 18.59 -10.49
CA SER A 158 30.92 19.88 -9.95
C SER A 158 29.43 20.07 -10.10
N LEU A 159 28.74 20.36 -8.99
CA LEU A 159 27.33 20.75 -8.98
C LEU A 159 27.22 22.27 -9.12
N TRP A 160 26.48 22.73 -10.11
CA TRP A 160 26.24 24.16 -10.31
C TRP A 160 25.05 24.65 -9.50
N LYS A 161 25.27 25.69 -8.68
CA LYS A 161 24.20 26.39 -7.95
C LYS A 161 24.44 27.89 -8.05
N ASN A 162 23.48 28.62 -8.63
CA ASN A 162 23.59 30.07 -8.89
C ASN A 162 24.85 30.46 -9.68
N ASN A 163 25.19 29.70 -10.73
CA ASN A 163 26.42 29.86 -11.54
C ASN A 163 27.74 29.72 -10.77
N ILE A 164 27.72 29.16 -9.56
CA ILE A 164 28.93 28.84 -8.81
C ILE A 164 29.11 27.31 -8.83
N PRO A 165 30.23 26.79 -9.35
CA PRO A 165 30.52 25.37 -9.34
C PRO A 165 30.94 24.96 -7.93
N ARG A 166 30.25 23.97 -7.36
CA ARG A 166 30.64 23.32 -6.11
C ARG A 166 31.28 21.99 -6.44
N GLN A 167 32.60 21.92 -6.33
CA GLN A 167 33.35 20.70 -6.63
C GLN A 167 33.15 19.68 -5.51
N GLY A 168 32.83 18.45 -5.88
CA GLY A 168 32.53 17.39 -4.92
C GLY A 168 32.46 16.01 -5.58
N TRP A 169 31.77 15.12 -4.90
CA TRP A 169 31.64 13.72 -5.30
C TRP A 169 30.18 13.35 -5.48
N MET A 170 29.87 12.75 -6.62
CA MET A 170 28.60 12.10 -6.91
C MET A 170 28.71 10.61 -6.62
N TYR A 171 27.72 10.08 -5.91
CA TYR A 171 27.60 8.68 -5.54
C TYR A 171 26.32 8.15 -6.17
N LEU A 172 26.44 7.12 -7.01
CA LEU A 172 25.31 6.44 -7.62
C LEU A 172 25.12 5.11 -6.92
N SER A 173 23.96 4.90 -6.29
CA SER A 173 23.57 3.65 -5.66
C SER A 173 22.44 2.99 -6.42
N VAL A 174 21.96 1.83 -5.96
CA VAL A 174 20.88 1.09 -6.63
C VAL A 174 19.59 1.91 -6.70
N ASN A 175 19.25 2.66 -5.64
CA ASN A 175 17.99 3.42 -5.56
C ASN A 175 18.18 4.96 -5.59
N HIS A 176 19.40 5.46 -5.38
CA HIS A 176 19.65 6.90 -5.20
C HIS A 176 20.83 7.44 -6.01
N LEU A 177 20.73 8.71 -6.38
CA LEU A 177 21.81 9.59 -6.78
C LEU A 177 22.08 10.57 -5.64
N CYS A 178 23.30 10.56 -5.12
CA CYS A 178 23.72 11.43 -4.04
C CYS A 178 24.90 12.32 -4.48
N PHE A 179 25.01 13.53 -3.95
CA PHE A 179 26.15 14.41 -4.18
C PHE A 179 26.56 15.12 -2.88
N TYR A 180 27.87 15.19 -2.63
CA TYR A 180 28.44 15.87 -1.48
C TYR A 180 29.62 16.77 -1.90
N SER A 181 29.64 18.00 -1.39
CA SER A 181 30.73 18.95 -1.52
C SER A 181 30.89 19.74 -0.22
N PHE A 182 32.13 20.02 0.17
CA PHE A 182 32.45 20.90 1.27
C PHE A 182 33.61 21.81 0.86
N LEU A 183 33.32 23.09 0.64
CA LEU A 183 34.31 24.08 0.19
C LEU A 183 34.08 25.41 0.91
N MET A 184 35.15 26.00 1.46
CA MET A 184 35.11 27.28 2.22
C MET A 184 34.04 27.33 3.32
N GLY A 185 33.87 26.23 4.08
CA GLY A 185 32.91 26.14 5.18
C GLY A 185 31.43 26.02 4.76
N LYS A 186 31.15 25.86 3.47
CA LYS A 186 29.78 25.67 2.95
C LYS A 186 29.60 24.23 2.46
N GLU A 187 28.75 23.48 3.15
CA GLU A 187 28.33 22.15 2.74
C GLU A 187 27.29 22.24 1.61
N ALA A 188 27.38 21.33 0.64
CA ALA A 188 26.35 21.07 -0.35
C ALA A 188 26.08 19.57 -0.40
N LYS A 189 24.89 19.18 0.02
CA LYS A 189 24.45 17.79 0.06
C LYS A 189 23.16 17.64 -0.73
N VAL A 190 23.10 16.66 -1.60
CA VAL A 190 21.94 16.34 -2.46
C VAL A 190 21.70 14.85 -2.42
N ILE A 191 20.44 14.44 -2.29
CA ILE A 191 19.99 13.04 -2.32
C ILE A 191 18.74 13.01 -3.20
N ILE A 192 18.73 12.21 -4.25
CA ILE A 192 17.64 12.10 -5.23
C ILE A 192 17.38 10.62 -5.46
N ARG A 193 16.14 10.14 -5.28
CA ARG A 193 15.79 8.77 -5.70
C ARG A 193 15.71 8.69 -7.21
N TRP A 194 16.11 7.56 -7.78
CA TRP A 194 15.99 7.32 -9.22
C TRP A 194 14.54 7.46 -9.71
N THR A 195 13.56 7.05 -8.88
CA THR A 195 12.12 7.18 -9.13
C THR A 195 11.62 8.64 -9.13
N ASP A 196 12.38 9.58 -8.53
CA ASP A 196 12.03 11.00 -8.48
C ASP A 196 12.60 11.78 -9.68
N ILE A 197 13.47 11.16 -10.49
CA ILE A 197 14.05 11.78 -11.69
C ILE A 197 13.00 11.79 -12.81
N THR A 198 12.62 12.99 -13.24
CA THR A 198 11.65 13.19 -14.31
C THR A 198 12.30 13.27 -15.69
N LYS A 199 13.57 13.67 -15.74
CA LYS A 199 14.33 13.84 -16.97
C LYS A 199 15.84 13.81 -16.68
N LEU A 200 16.57 13.11 -17.55
CA LEU A 200 18.03 13.09 -17.58
C LEU A 200 18.48 13.59 -18.95
N GLU A 201 19.32 14.62 -19.02
CA GLU A 201 19.80 15.19 -20.29
C GLU A 201 21.30 15.45 -20.25
N LYS A 202 21.99 15.22 -21.38
CA LYS A 202 23.31 15.79 -21.61
C LYS A 202 23.17 17.18 -22.20
N GLY A 203 23.75 18.17 -21.54
CA GLY A 203 23.84 19.54 -22.03
C GLY A 203 25.24 19.83 -22.51
N ASN A 204 25.35 20.40 -23.71
CA ASN A 204 26.59 21.00 -24.19
C ASN A 204 26.34 22.48 -24.47
N ASN A 205 26.33 23.28 -23.40
CA ASN A 205 26.08 24.72 -23.48
C ASN A 205 27.39 25.48 -23.25
N MET A 206 27.49 26.69 -23.81
CA MET A 206 28.70 27.53 -23.73
C MET A 206 29.19 27.81 -22.29
N LEU A 207 28.28 27.76 -21.31
CA LEU A 207 28.60 27.94 -19.89
C LEU A 207 28.97 26.63 -19.16
N PHE A 208 28.52 25.47 -19.65
CA PHE A 208 28.67 24.16 -19.00
C PHE A 208 28.95 23.08 -20.07
N PRO A 209 30.18 23.00 -20.62
CA PRO A 209 30.54 21.96 -21.56
C PRO A 209 30.48 20.58 -20.90
N GLU A 210 29.92 19.60 -21.62
CA GLU A 210 29.74 18.21 -21.17
C GLU A 210 29.05 18.05 -19.79
N SER A 211 27.92 18.72 -19.62
CA SER A 211 27.13 18.65 -18.38
C SER A 211 26.05 17.57 -18.43
N ILE A 212 25.74 16.98 -17.28
CA ILE A 212 24.56 16.14 -17.07
C ILE A 212 23.56 16.94 -16.24
N LYS A 213 22.38 17.17 -16.82
CA LYS A 213 21.25 17.82 -16.17
C LYS A 213 20.27 16.76 -15.67
N VAL A 214 20.05 16.78 -14.36
CA VAL A 214 19.09 15.94 -13.65
C VAL A 214 17.91 16.81 -13.24
N SER A 215 16.74 16.57 -13.82
CA SER A 215 15.51 17.30 -13.45
C SER A 215 14.62 16.43 -12.57
N THR A 216 14.31 16.94 -11.39
CA THR A 216 13.39 16.34 -10.42
C THR A 216 12.11 17.16 -10.32
N ARG A 217 11.15 16.73 -9.51
CA ARG A 217 9.92 17.50 -9.21
C ARG A 217 10.18 18.79 -8.43
N GLU A 218 11.28 18.84 -7.69
CA GLU A 218 11.62 19.92 -6.75
C GLU A 218 12.63 20.93 -7.31
N GLY A 219 13.36 20.55 -8.37
CA GLY A 219 14.34 21.42 -9.00
C GLY A 219 15.22 20.71 -10.04
N GLU A 220 16.13 21.48 -10.62
CA GLU A 220 17.10 21.00 -11.61
C GLU A 220 18.51 21.06 -11.04
N PHE A 221 19.26 19.99 -11.24
CA PHE A 221 20.65 19.85 -10.80
C PHE A 221 21.52 19.67 -12.03
N VAL A 222 22.52 20.54 -12.19
CA VAL A 222 23.45 20.47 -13.33
C VAL A 222 24.82 20.06 -12.81
N PHE A 223 25.29 18.91 -13.26
CA PHE A 223 26.60 18.35 -12.95
C PHE A 223 27.52 18.50 -14.15
N SER A 224 28.79 18.82 -13.93
CA SER A 224 29.80 18.97 -14.99
C SER A 224 31.17 18.54 -14.50
N MET A 225 32.20 18.69 -15.34
CA MET A 225 33.59 18.28 -15.04
C MET A 225 33.70 16.79 -14.70
N LEU A 226 32.86 15.97 -15.35
CA LEU A 226 32.86 14.53 -15.24
C LEU A 226 33.90 13.96 -16.21
N LEU A 227 34.95 13.31 -15.70
CA LEU A 227 36.01 12.70 -16.51
C LEU A 227 35.47 11.74 -17.59
N ARG A 228 34.34 11.07 -17.31
CA ARG A 228 33.67 10.14 -18.23
C ARG A 228 32.17 10.42 -18.31
N SER A 229 31.81 11.67 -18.63
CA SER A 229 30.42 12.16 -18.72
C SER A 229 29.48 11.22 -19.49
N SER A 230 29.98 10.60 -20.56
CA SER A 230 29.17 9.68 -21.37
C SER A 230 28.89 8.32 -20.75
N GLU A 231 29.86 7.77 -20.02
CA GLU A 231 29.71 6.51 -19.28
C GLU A 231 28.82 6.72 -18.04
N THR A 232 29.08 7.80 -17.29
CA THR A 232 28.27 8.18 -16.13
C THR A 232 26.81 8.37 -16.52
N PHE A 233 26.53 9.08 -17.62
CA PHE A 233 25.15 9.27 -18.08
C PHE A 233 24.45 7.95 -18.43
N ARG A 234 25.14 7.05 -19.14
CA ARG A 234 24.57 5.72 -19.48
C ARG A 234 24.24 4.92 -18.23
N LEU A 235 25.10 4.95 -17.22
CA LEU A 235 24.84 4.28 -15.95
C LEU A 235 23.65 4.91 -15.21
N MET A 236 23.56 6.24 -15.19
CA MET A 236 22.41 6.95 -14.60
C MET A 236 21.09 6.60 -15.32
N GLU A 237 21.10 6.50 -16.65
CA GLU A 237 19.93 6.05 -17.43
C GLU A 237 19.55 4.61 -17.08
N GLN A 238 20.52 3.71 -16.95
CA GLN A 238 20.27 2.32 -16.57
C GLN A 238 19.65 2.20 -15.18
N LEU A 239 20.22 2.88 -14.18
CA LEU A 239 19.70 2.86 -12.82
C LEU A 239 18.31 3.49 -12.72
N ALA A 240 18.06 4.60 -13.43
CA ALA A 240 16.73 5.18 -13.56
C ALA A 240 15.73 4.21 -14.19
N ASN A 241 16.11 3.54 -15.28
CA ASN A 241 15.25 2.57 -15.96
C ASN A 241 14.99 1.31 -15.12
N MET A 242 15.98 0.83 -14.36
CA MET A 242 15.83 -0.31 -13.46
C MET A 242 14.88 0.02 -12.31
N ALA A 243 15.03 1.20 -11.70
CA ALA A 243 14.13 1.65 -10.64
C ALA A 243 12.68 1.79 -11.14
N MET A 244 12.50 2.28 -12.38
CA MET A 244 11.18 2.33 -13.03
C MET A 244 10.61 0.93 -13.33
N LYS A 245 11.44 -0.01 -13.79
CA LYS A 245 11.01 -1.40 -14.06
C LYS A 245 10.63 -2.16 -12.79
N GLN A 246 11.36 -1.96 -11.69
CA GLN A 246 10.99 -2.53 -10.39
C GLN A 246 9.63 -2.01 -9.92
N LEU A 247 9.39 -0.70 -10.08
CA LEU A 247 8.09 -0.09 -9.80
C LEU A 247 6.96 -0.58 -10.72
N MET A 248 7.28 -1.08 -11.92
CA MET A 248 6.32 -1.71 -12.83
C MET A 248 6.08 -3.21 -12.55
N GLN A 249 7.02 -3.89 -11.90
CA GLN A 249 6.94 -5.33 -11.58
C GLN A 249 6.31 -5.62 -10.22
N GLU A 250 6.30 -4.64 -9.30
CA GLU A 250 5.39 -4.65 -8.16
C GLU A 250 3.94 -4.64 -8.70
N GLY A 251 3.14 -5.64 -8.34
CA GLY A 251 1.88 -6.07 -8.98
C GLY A 251 0.70 -5.09 -9.01
N GLY A 252 0.93 -3.83 -9.39
CA GLY A 252 -0.05 -2.77 -9.53
C GLY A 252 0.10 -1.94 -10.82
N PHE A 253 0.82 -2.43 -11.83
CA PHE A 253 0.99 -1.74 -13.11
C PHE A 253 0.16 -2.41 -14.22
N GLU A 254 -1.01 -1.85 -14.54
CA GLU A 254 -1.67 -2.07 -15.83
C GLU A 254 -1.61 -0.80 -16.67
N GLU A 255 -1.06 -0.92 -17.88
CA GLU A 255 -0.94 0.16 -18.85
C GLU A 255 -2.33 0.55 -19.37
N ASP A 256 -2.79 1.77 -19.07
CA ASP A 256 -4.09 2.25 -19.53
C ASP A 256 -4.06 2.60 -21.02
N LYS A 257 -4.52 1.64 -21.84
CA LYS A 257 -4.60 1.75 -23.31
C LYS A 257 -5.55 2.83 -23.80
N SER A 258 -6.43 3.38 -22.95
CA SER A 258 -7.44 4.38 -23.35
C SER A 258 -6.86 5.78 -23.62
N ILE A 259 -5.61 6.05 -23.20
CA ILE A 259 -5.00 7.37 -23.26
C ILE A 259 -4.38 7.69 -24.64
N VAL A 260 -4.13 6.69 -25.48
CA VAL A 260 -3.42 6.85 -26.77
C VAL A 260 -4.31 7.50 -27.84
N ASP A 261 -5.62 7.27 -27.82
CA ASP A 261 -6.50 7.66 -28.93
C ASP A 261 -7.02 9.11 -28.90
N ARG A 262 -6.91 9.82 -27.78
CA ARG A 262 -7.57 11.14 -27.62
C ARG A 262 -6.69 12.38 -27.85
N THR A 263 -5.43 12.27 -28.26
CA THR A 263 -4.53 13.44 -28.38
C THR A 263 -4.04 13.74 -29.80
N LYS A 264 -4.98 14.02 -30.72
CA LYS A 264 -4.71 14.85 -31.91
C LYS A 264 -5.53 16.13 -31.87
N LYS A 265 -5.14 17.10 -31.02
CA LYS A 265 -5.25 18.55 -31.30
C LYS A 265 -4.65 19.38 -30.14
N ARG A 266 -3.65 20.19 -30.51
CA ARG A 266 -3.03 21.35 -29.80
C ARG A 266 -2.69 21.18 -28.31
N THR A 267 -1.40 20.98 -28.01
CA THR A 267 -0.87 20.89 -26.63
C THR A 267 0.15 22.00 -26.31
N PRO A 268 0.01 22.73 -25.19
CA PRO A 268 1.12 23.41 -24.53
C PRO A 268 1.95 22.38 -23.72
N LYS A 269 3.28 22.42 -23.86
CA LYS A 269 4.35 21.72 -23.11
C LYS A 269 4.00 20.31 -22.54
N ARG A 270 4.35 19.27 -23.32
CA ARG A 270 4.16 17.84 -23.01
C ARG A 270 4.75 17.42 -21.65
N MET A 271 3.86 17.14 -20.70
CA MET A 271 4.13 16.34 -19.50
C MET A 271 4.55 14.92 -19.93
N SER A 272 5.62 14.35 -19.35
CA SER A 272 6.01 12.95 -19.62
C SER A 272 4.85 12.00 -19.24
N SER A 273 4.72 10.87 -19.94
CA SER A 273 3.68 9.86 -19.67
C SER A 273 3.74 9.38 -18.22
N ILE A 274 4.95 9.12 -17.70
CA ILE A 274 5.21 8.69 -16.32
C ILE A 274 4.70 9.72 -15.32
N LYS A 275 4.95 11.02 -15.53
CA LYS A 275 4.47 12.06 -14.61
C LYS A 275 2.94 12.17 -14.66
N ARG A 276 2.33 12.06 -15.84
CA ARG A 276 0.87 12.03 -15.96
C ARG A 276 0.27 10.85 -15.20
N ASP A 277 0.91 9.68 -15.27
CA ASP A 277 0.45 8.48 -14.57
C ASP A 277 0.61 8.62 -13.04
N LEU A 278 1.78 9.06 -12.56
CA LEU A 278 2.01 9.29 -11.13
C LEU A 278 1.10 10.39 -10.55
N ASP A 279 0.87 11.48 -11.30
CA ASP A 279 -0.07 12.53 -10.90
C ASP A 279 -1.52 11.98 -10.91
N ALA A 280 -1.90 11.13 -11.87
CA ALA A 280 -3.21 10.50 -11.92
C ALA A 280 -3.43 9.53 -10.74
N ARG A 281 -2.41 8.75 -10.36
CA ARG A 281 -2.43 7.88 -9.18
C ARG A 281 -2.58 8.69 -7.90
N ALA A 282 -1.72 9.67 -7.66
CA ALA A 282 -1.80 10.51 -6.47
C ALA A 282 -3.16 11.23 -6.34
N ARG A 283 -3.74 11.67 -7.45
CA ARG A 283 -5.10 12.23 -7.46
C ARG A 283 -6.17 11.19 -7.13
N SER A 284 -6.03 9.96 -7.63
CA SER A 284 -6.95 8.86 -7.31
C SER A 284 -6.83 8.44 -5.85
N ASP A 285 -5.62 8.42 -5.27
CA ASP A 285 -5.38 8.13 -3.86
C ASP A 285 -6.05 9.17 -2.96
N ALA A 286 -5.83 10.45 -3.25
CA ALA A 286 -6.47 11.55 -2.53
C ALA A 286 -8.00 11.51 -2.67
N PHE A 287 -8.51 11.21 -3.87
CA PHE A 287 -9.94 11.04 -4.12
C PHE A 287 -10.53 9.88 -3.31
N ARG A 288 -9.91 8.70 -3.33
CA ARG A 288 -10.37 7.53 -2.55
C ARG A 288 -10.37 7.81 -1.06
N SER A 289 -9.30 8.41 -0.54
CA SER A 289 -9.17 8.77 0.88
C SER A 289 -10.22 9.80 1.30
N ALA A 290 -10.47 10.82 0.47
CA ALA A 290 -11.45 11.86 0.73
C ALA A 290 -12.89 11.34 0.86
N PHE A 291 -13.28 10.35 0.05
CA PHE A 291 -14.65 9.85 -0.02
C PHE A 291 -14.83 8.44 0.57
N CYS A 292 -13.80 7.90 1.24
CA CYS A 292 -13.77 6.53 1.77
C CYS A 292 -14.14 5.46 0.72
N LEU A 293 -13.56 5.55 -0.48
CA LEU A 293 -13.88 4.65 -1.59
C LEU A 293 -12.98 3.39 -1.61
N PRO A 294 -13.38 2.32 -2.34
CA PRO A 294 -12.59 1.10 -2.52
C PRO A 294 -11.21 1.36 -3.15
N LEU A 295 -10.25 0.46 -2.88
CA LEU A 295 -8.86 0.61 -3.34
C LEU A 295 -8.69 0.49 -4.87
N ASP A 296 -9.60 -0.17 -5.57
CA ASP A 296 -9.54 -0.30 -7.03
C ASP A 296 -10.13 0.91 -7.77
N GLU A 297 -10.77 1.84 -7.06
CA GLU A 297 -11.44 2.99 -7.68
C GLU A 297 -10.44 4.04 -8.22
N LYS A 298 -10.61 4.44 -9.48
CA LYS A 298 -9.75 5.44 -10.15
C LYS A 298 -10.50 6.70 -10.50
N LEU A 299 -9.88 7.86 -10.30
CA LEU A 299 -10.48 9.15 -10.65
C LEU A 299 -10.38 9.38 -12.16
N ASP A 300 -11.52 9.41 -12.84
CA ASP A 300 -11.59 9.65 -14.29
C ASP A 300 -11.59 11.14 -14.62
N GLY A 301 -12.17 11.97 -13.76
CA GLY A 301 -12.20 13.41 -13.96
C GLY A 301 -12.88 14.16 -12.82
N ASP A 302 -12.59 15.46 -12.76
CA ASP A 302 -13.17 16.38 -11.78
C ASP A 302 -13.48 17.73 -12.43
N THR A 303 -14.55 18.38 -11.99
CA THR A 303 -14.92 19.73 -12.44
C THR A 303 -15.53 20.53 -11.30
N ASP A 304 -15.32 21.84 -11.34
CA ASP A 304 -16.01 22.76 -10.44
C ASP A 304 -17.50 22.78 -10.82
N CYS A 305 -18.37 22.84 -9.80
CA CYS A 305 -19.82 22.88 -9.98
C CYS A 305 -20.51 23.48 -8.73
N VAL A 306 -21.82 23.65 -8.82
CA VAL A 306 -22.67 24.07 -7.71
C VAL A 306 -23.73 23.00 -7.45
N LEU A 307 -23.80 22.50 -6.22
CA LEU A 307 -24.82 21.54 -5.78
C LEU A 307 -25.98 22.30 -5.09
N TRP A 308 -27.21 21.99 -5.47
CA TRP A 308 -28.39 22.43 -4.72
C TRP A 308 -28.60 21.54 -3.49
N THR A 309 -28.70 22.14 -2.31
CA THR A 309 -28.95 21.44 -1.05
C THR A 309 -30.40 21.63 -0.59
N PRO A 310 -31.22 20.57 -0.52
CA PRO A 310 -32.65 20.70 -0.26
C PRO A 310 -32.99 21.09 1.19
N PHE A 311 -32.14 20.75 2.15
CA PHE A 311 -32.38 20.97 3.59
C PHE A 311 -32.32 22.45 4.01
N ASN A 312 -31.47 23.25 3.37
CA ASN A 312 -31.34 24.68 3.62
C ASN A 312 -31.72 25.55 2.40
N LYS A 313 -32.08 24.92 1.27
CA LYS A 313 -32.44 25.59 0.01
C LYS A 313 -31.35 26.54 -0.49
N GLN A 314 -30.10 26.07 -0.47
CA GLN A 314 -28.94 26.86 -0.90
C GLN A 314 -28.19 26.20 -2.05
N HIS A 315 -27.46 27.04 -2.78
CA HIS A 315 -26.51 26.62 -3.78
C HIS A 315 -25.11 26.58 -3.18
N VAL A 316 -24.54 25.38 -3.07
CA VAL A 316 -23.23 25.13 -2.47
C VAL A 316 -22.20 24.94 -3.56
N TRP A 317 -21.24 25.86 -3.63
CA TRP A 317 -20.13 25.76 -4.57
C TRP A 317 -19.12 24.69 -4.14
N GLY A 318 -18.63 23.92 -5.10
CA GLY A 318 -17.71 22.84 -4.83
C GLY A 318 -17.15 22.20 -6.08
N ARG A 319 -16.74 20.94 -5.92
CA ARG A 319 -16.16 20.15 -6.99
C ARG A 319 -16.84 18.80 -7.09
N LEU A 320 -17.26 18.47 -8.31
CA LEU A 320 -17.74 17.17 -8.70
C LEU A 320 -16.56 16.29 -9.12
N TYR A 321 -16.55 15.06 -8.66
CA TYR A 321 -15.58 14.03 -8.99
C TYR A 321 -16.32 12.85 -9.62
N LEU A 322 -15.77 12.33 -10.70
CA LEU A 322 -16.32 11.20 -11.43
C LEU A 322 -15.28 10.09 -11.52
N SER A 323 -15.71 8.89 -11.22
CA SER A 323 -14.91 7.68 -11.32
C SER A 323 -15.70 6.59 -12.06
N SER A 324 -15.22 5.35 -12.03
CA SER A 324 -15.84 4.24 -12.73
C SER A 324 -17.15 3.80 -12.08
N ASN A 325 -17.24 3.91 -10.76
CA ASN A 325 -18.38 3.44 -9.96
C ASN A 325 -19.05 4.52 -9.11
N TYR A 326 -18.55 5.75 -9.07
CA TYR A 326 -19.07 6.80 -8.19
C TYR A 326 -19.15 8.18 -8.84
N ILE A 327 -20.15 8.95 -8.40
CA ILE A 327 -20.20 10.41 -8.49
C ILE A 327 -20.00 10.93 -7.07
N CYS A 328 -18.99 11.76 -6.85
CA CYS A 328 -18.77 12.37 -5.54
C CYS A 328 -18.78 13.89 -5.64
N PHE A 329 -19.22 14.56 -4.59
CA PHE A 329 -19.17 16.01 -4.47
C PHE A 329 -18.59 16.39 -3.12
N ALA A 330 -17.71 17.38 -3.12
CA ALA A 330 -17.28 18.07 -1.90
C ALA A 330 -17.38 19.58 -2.11
N SER A 331 -17.98 20.28 -1.14
CA SER A 331 -17.99 21.74 -1.12
C SER A 331 -16.56 22.27 -1.02
N ARG A 332 -16.30 23.41 -1.67
CA ARG A 332 -15.09 24.16 -1.44
C ARG A 332 -15.34 25.08 -0.27
N VAL A 333 -14.52 24.95 0.76
CA VAL A 333 -14.56 25.86 1.89
C VAL A 333 -13.23 26.56 2.00
N ASP A 334 -13.26 27.89 2.12
CA ASP A 334 -12.08 28.67 2.43
C ASP A 334 -11.55 28.20 3.78
N ILE A 335 -10.34 27.65 3.80
CA ILE A 335 -9.63 27.34 5.05
C ILE A 335 -9.23 28.69 5.66
N VAL A 336 -10.16 29.32 6.38
CA VAL A 336 -9.83 30.44 7.25
C VAL A 336 -9.00 29.87 8.40
N GLU A 337 -7.69 30.09 8.32
CA GLU A 337 -6.67 29.98 9.38
C GLU A 337 -7.08 29.17 10.63
N GLN A 338 -6.91 27.83 10.58
CA GLN A 338 -6.62 27.05 11.80
C GLN A 338 -5.10 26.99 12.09
N SER A 339 -4.31 27.90 11.52
CA SER A 339 -2.89 28.11 11.84
C SER A 339 -2.69 29.06 13.02
N MET A 340 -3.52 28.97 14.06
CA MET A 340 -3.39 29.79 15.27
C MET A 340 -3.34 28.98 16.57
N VAL A 341 -2.61 27.86 16.62
CA VAL A 341 -1.88 27.44 17.83
C VAL A 341 -0.63 26.64 17.42
N THR A 342 0.42 27.33 16.98
CA THR A 342 1.83 26.96 17.22
C THR A 342 2.71 28.11 16.75
N SER A 343 3.29 28.77 17.75
CA SER A 343 4.29 29.84 17.76
C SER A 343 4.79 30.45 16.44
N GLN A 344 4.61 31.77 16.37
CA GLN A 344 5.27 32.79 15.56
C GLN A 344 6.68 32.45 15.01
N ARG A 345 6.82 32.38 13.68
CA ARG A 345 7.75 33.20 12.87
C ARG A 345 7.79 32.76 11.40
N GLN A 346 7.52 33.74 10.53
CA GLN A 346 7.89 33.89 9.11
C GLN A 346 6.71 33.94 8.13
N VAL A 347 6.11 35.12 8.07
CA VAL A 347 5.36 35.61 6.91
C VAL A 347 6.32 35.81 5.75
N ARG A 348 6.17 35.06 4.66
CA ARG A 348 6.55 35.50 3.30
C ARG A 348 5.87 34.68 2.20
N LYS A 349 4.82 35.30 1.62
CA LYS A 349 4.24 35.11 0.27
C LYS A 349 4.35 33.70 -0.34
N ARG A 350 3.34 32.85 -0.12
CA ARG A 350 3.13 31.63 -0.92
C ARG A 350 2.03 31.86 -1.96
N LYS A 351 2.42 31.62 -3.21
CA LYS A 351 1.60 31.51 -4.41
C LYS A 351 0.61 30.36 -4.19
N VAL A 352 -0.69 30.63 -4.28
CA VAL A 352 -1.78 29.64 -4.10
C VAL A 352 -1.50 28.43 -4.99
N ARG A 353 -1.05 27.33 -4.39
CA ARG A 353 -1.04 26.00 -5.03
C ARG A 353 -2.48 25.50 -4.99
N ARG A 354 -2.91 24.82 -6.07
CA ARG A 354 -4.16 24.06 -6.10
C ARG A 354 -4.02 22.93 -5.08
N GLU A 355 -4.46 23.17 -3.85
CA GLU A 355 -4.41 22.16 -2.79
C GLU A 355 -5.56 21.17 -2.96
N HIS A 356 -5.24 19.89 -2.74
CA HIS A 356 -6.20 18.77 -2.76
C HIS A 356 -7.21 18.94 -1.62
N PRO A 357 -8.44 18.39 -1.75
CA PRO A 357 -9.47 18.57 -0.73
C PRO A 357 -9.00 18.00 0.61
N ILE A 358 -8.62 18.88 1.54
CA ILE A 358 -8.55 18.53 2.95
C ILE A 358 -9.99 18.55 3.45
N ILE A 359 -10.64 17.39 3.43
CA ILE A 359 -11.92 17.21 4.10
C ILE A 359 -11.63 17.25 5.59
N ASN A 360 -11.77 18.43 6.19
CA ASN A 360 -11.80 18.62 7.62
C ASN A 360 -13.27 18.77 8.01
N SER A 361 -13.79 17.79 8.74
CA SER A 361 -15.17 17.74 9.20
C SER A 361 -15.57 18.92 10.09
N GLN A 362 -14.61 19.58 10.74
CA GLN A 362 -14.83 20.74 11.61
C GLN A 362 -15.21 22.04 10.87
N VAL A 363 -15.35 21.97 9.56
CA VAL A 363 -15.65 23.12 8.72
C VAL A 363 -17.16 23.32 8.63
N ARG A 364 -17.64 24.47 9.14
CA ARG A 364 -19.08 24.77 9.33
C ARG A 364 -19.93 24.65 8.05
N ASP A 365 -19.37 24.96 6.89
CA ASP A 365 -20.07 24.92 5.59
C ASP A 365 -19.68 23.71 4.71
N LEU A 366 -19.16 22.65 5.33
CA LEU A 366 -18.80 21.42 4.62
C LEU A 366 -20.05 20.66 4.18
N VAL A 367 -20.11 20.29 2.89
CA VAL A 367 -21.11 19.37 2.33
C VAL A 367 -20.38 18.35 1.47
N ILE A 368 -20.57 17.07 1.80
CA ILE A 368 -20.04 15.93 1.06
C ILE A 368 -21.18 15.00 0.66
N VAL A 369 -21.14 14.53 -0.58
CA VAL A 369 -22.07 13.53 -1.11
C VAL A 369 -21.28 12.47 -1.87
N VAL A 370 -21.60 11.20 -1.64
CA VAL A 370 -21.10 10.05 -2.41
C VAL A 370 -22.30 9.36 -3.03
N ILE A 371 -22.34 9.25 -4.35
CA ILE A 371 -23.44 8.62 -5.09
C ILE A 371 -22.84 7.44 -5.86
N PRO A 372 -22.96 6.21 -5.35
CA PRO A 372 -22.58 5.03 -6.13
C PRO A 372 -23.41 4.98 -7.41
N LEU A 373 -22.78 4.74 -8.55
CA LEU A 373 -23.47 4.71 -9.84
C LEU A 373 -24.53 3.61 -9.90
N ARG A 374 -24.37 2.52 -9.16
CA ARG A 374 -25.41 1.48 -8.98
C ARG A 374 -26.71 1.99 -8.34
N GLU A 375 -26.69 3.14 -7.67
CA GLU A 375 -27.87 3.80 -7.12
C GLU A 375 -28.52 4.77 -8.08
N VAL A 376 -27.84 5.16 -9.17
CA VAL A 376 -28.38 6.09 -10.18
C VAL A 376 -29.38 5.37 -11.07
N VAL A 377 -30.54 5.99 -11.25
CA VAL A 377 -31.64 5.46 -12.09
C VAL A 377 -31.83 6.34 -13.32
N LEU A 378 -31.71 7.65 -13.16
CA LEU A 378 -32.00 8.61 -14.22
C LEU A 378 -31.05 9.80 -14.13
N VAL A 379 -30.61 10.28 -15.29
CA VAL A 379 -29.78 11.48 -15.43
C VAL A 379 -30.39 12.36 -16.50
N GLU A 380 -30.81 13.56 -16.13
CA GLU A 380 -31.52 14.48 -17.02
C GLU A 380 -30.80 15.83 -17.13
N LYS A 381 -30.91 16.46 -18.30
CA LYS A 381 -30.54 17.87 -18.49
C LYS A 381 -31.67 18.74 -17.97
N VAL A 382 -31.31 19.82 -17.29
CA VAL A 382 -32.27 20.87 -16.94
C VAL A 382 -31.87 22.14 -17.68
N ASP A 383 -32.60 22.41 -18.76
CA ASP A 383 -32.49 23.61 -19.59
C ASP A 383 -33.66 24.55 -19.27
N ASN A 384 -33.79 25.03 -18.03
CA ASN A 384 -34.92 25.90 -17.66
C ASN A 384 -34.55 27.38 -17.71
N ALA A 385 -34.91 28.03 -18.82
CA ALA A 385 -34.93 29.49 -18.99
C ALA A 385 -36.17 30.17 -18.34
N ALA A 386 -37.09 29.40 -17.73
CA ALA A 386 -38.39 29.90 -17.24
C ALA A 386 -38.42 30.31 -15.75
N SER A 387 -37.43 29.92 -14.95
CA SER A 387 -37.24 30.37 -13.57
C SER A 387 -35.86 31.00 -13.48
N GLY A 388 -35.78 32.32 -13.48
CA GLY A 388 -34.55 33.12 -13.64
C GLY A 388 -33.44 32.96 -12.59
N GLU A 389 -33.37 31.82 -11.89
CA GLU A 389 -32.42 31.53 -10.82
C GLU A 389 -31.50 30.32 -11.11
N LEU A 390 -31.83 29.45 -12.07
CA LEU A 390 -30.93 28.35 -12.49
C LEU A 390 -30.19 28.73 -13.77
N GLY A 391 -28.88 28.88 -13.66
CA GLY A 391 -28.00 29.11 -14.81
C GLY A 391 -28.08 27.98 -15.85
N THR A 392 -27.73 28.32 -17.08
CA THR A 392 -27.51 27.36 -18.18
C THR A 392 -26.47 26.31 -17.74
N ASP A 393 -26.62 25.06 -18.19
CA ASP A 393 -25.76 23.90 -17.87
C ASP A 393 -26.00 23.18 -16.52
N SER A 394 -27.26 22.86 -16.23
CA SER A 394 -27.65 22.04 -15.07
C SER A 394 -27.92 20.57 -15.42
N LEU A 395 -27.64 19.67 -14.47
CA LEU A 395 -27.81 18.22 -14.54
C LEU A 395 -28.54 17.73 -13.27
N VAL A 396 -29.54 16.88 -13.44
CA VAL A 396 -30.22 16.21 -12.34
C VAL A 396 -29.86 14.74 -12.35
N VAL A 397 -29.41 14.23 -11.20
CA VAL A 397 -29.13 12.80 -10.97
C VAL A 397 -30.16 12.28 -9.98
N THR A 398 -30.97 11.32 -10.42
CA THR A 398 -32.03 10.69 -9.62
C THR A 398 -31.58 9.29 -9.21
N THR A 399 -31.75 8.99 -7.92
CA THR A 399 -31.35 7.70 -7.33
C THR A 399 -32.52 6.76 -7.11
N LYS A 400 -32.25 5.47 -6.82
CA LYS A 400 -33.25 4.45 -6.45
C LYS A 400 -34.10 4.87 -5.24
N GLY A 401 -33.50 5.58 -4.30
CA GLY A 401 -34.19 6.20 -3.15
C GLY A 401 -35.07 7.40 -3.49
N LYS A 402 -35.26 7.73 -4.78
CA LYS A 402 -35.98 8.91 -5.29
C LYS A 402 -35.40 10.24 -4.81
N HIS A 403 -34.12 10.27 -4.43
CA HIS A 403 -33.40 11.51 -4.16
C HIS A 403 -32.89 12.10 -5.47
N ASN A 404 -33.11 13.41 -5.65
CA ASN A 404 -32.67 14.19 -6.79
C ASN A 404 -31.50 15.07 -6.37
N PHE A 405 -30.35 14.92 -7.03
CA PHE A 405 -29.17 15.75 -6.86
C PHE A 405 -29.05 16.69 -8.06
N ILE A 406 -29.11 17.99 -7.81
CA ILE A 406 -29.09 19.01 -8.88
C ILE A 406 -27.71 19.67 -8.87
N PHE A 407 -26.95 19.42 -9.93
CA PHE A 407 -25.65 20.04 -10.17
C PHE A 407 -25.80 21.10 -11.26
N SER A 408 -25.28 22.29 -11.01
CA SER A 408 -25.34 23.44 -11.92
C SER A 408 -23.95 24.01 -12.16
N GLN A 409 -23.84 24.90 -13.16
CA GLN A 409 -22.56 25.49 -13.60
C GLN A 409 -21.54 24.41 -13.99
N LEU A 410 -21.95 23.41 -14.78
CA LEU A 410 -21.10 22.31 -15.22
C LEU A 410 -20.47 22.61 -16.60
N PRO A 411 -19.19 23.04 -16.69
CA PRO A 411 -18.57 23.45 -17.96
C PRO A 411 -18.43 22.31 -18.97
N VAL A 412 -18.46 21.07 -18.49
CA VAL A 412 -18.34 19.83 -19.28
C VAL A 412 -19.58 18.95 -19.14
N ARG A 413 -20.77 19.57 -18.94
CA ARG A 413 -22.06 18.87 -18.75
C ARG A 413 -22.32 17.75 -19.76
N GLU A 414 -22.12 18.03 -21.05
CA GLU A 414 -22.39 17.07 -22.13
C GLU A 414 -21.52 15.81 -22.02
N PHE A 415 -20.25 15.98 -21.65
CA PHE A 415 -19.35 14.85 -21.42
C PHE A 415 -19.77 14.02 -20.20
N ILE A 416 -20.16 14.69 -19.11
CA ILE A 416 -20.64 14.04 -17.89
C ILE A 416 -21.90 13.24 -18.18
N LEU A 417 -22.86 13.85 -18.86
CA LEU A 417 -24.12 13.20 -19.22
C LEU A 417 -23.86 11.98 -20.11
N GLN A 418 -23.04 12.11 -21.15
CA GLN A 418 -22.69 10.96 -22.00
C GLN A 418 -22.10 9.82 -21.18
N LYS A 419 -21.15 10.11 -20.28
CA LYS A 419 -20.51 9.09 -19.45
C LYS A 419 -21.50 8.39 -18.51
N LEU A 420 -22.43 9.13 -17.91
CA LEU A 420 -23.44 8.57 -17.02
C LEU A 420 -24.50 7.78 -17.79
N SER A 421 -24.91 8.24 -18.98
CA SER A 421 -25.79 7.50 -19.87
C SER A 421 -25.15 6.20 -20.36
N ASP A 422 -23.86 6.23 -20.73
CA ASP A 422 -23.09 5.04 -21.10
C ASP A 422 -23.06 4.02 -19.95
N PHE A 423 -22.90 4.47 -18.70
CA PHE A 423 -22.98 3.60 -17.54
C PHE A 423 -24.37 2.97 -17.38
N LEU A 424 -25.45 3.79 -17.43
CA LEU A 424 -26.81 3.29 -17.29
C LEU A 424 -27.16 2.25 -18.36
N SER A 425 -26.71 2.46 -19.61
CA SER A 425 -26.90 1.49 -20.69
C SER A 425 -26.17 0.16 -20.50
N ARG A 426 -25.14 0.10 -19.65
CA ARG A 426 -24.41 -1.14 -19.32
C ARG A 426 -25.02 -1.89 -18.14
N VAL A 427 -25.75 -1.17 -17.28
CA VAL A 427 -26.42 -1.74 -16.10
C VAL A 427 -27.78 -2.33 -16.46
N GLU A 428 -28.41 -1.85 -17.55
CA GLU A 428 -29.60 -2.47 -18.11
C GLU A 428 -29.25 -3.69 -18.97
N GLU A 429 -29.40 -4.93 -18.44
CA GLU A 429 -29.83 -6.18 -19.15
C GLU A 429 -29.80 -7.41 -18.18
N PRO A 430 -30.59 -8.49 -18.39
CA PRO A 430 -31.97 -8.61 -18.87
C PRO A 430 -32.92 -9.17 -17.78
N SER A 431 -34.23 -9.06 -18.00
CA SER A 431 -35.29 -9.60 -17.13
C SER A 431 -35.10 -11.07 -16.76
N ASP A 432 -35.18 -11.39 -15.46
CA ASP A 432 -35.38 -12.74 -14.94
C ASP A 432 -36.64 -13.38 -15.57
N LYS A 433 -36.47 -14.16 -16.64
CA LYS A 433 -37.42 -15.21 -16.98
C LYS A 433 -37.09 -16.41 -16.11
N SER A 434 -37.65 -16.42 -14.91
CA SER A 434 -37.70 -17.60 -14.06
C SER A 434 -38.30 -18.79 -14.85
N PRO A 435 -37.63 -19.95 -14.94
CA PRO A 435 -38.29 -21.15 -15.41
C PRO A 435 -39.26 -21.62 -14.32
N SER A 436 -40.53 -21.71 -14.68
CA SER A 436 -41.59 -22.30 -13.88
C SER A 436 -41.21 -23.73 -13.45
N ARG A 437 -40.90 -23.92 -12.17
CA ARG A 437 -40.78 -25.25 -11.56
C ARG A 437 -42.17 -25.88 -11.45
N GLN A 438 -42.37 -26.96 -12.20
CA GLN A 438 -43.50 -27.86 -12.01
C GLN A 438 -43.34 -28.64 -10.70
N ASN A 439 -44.47 -28.83 -10.02
CA ASN A 439 -44.63 -29.67 -8.85
C ASN A 439 -44.32 -31.14 -9.16
N SER A 440 -43.48 -31.78 -8.36
CA SER A 440 -43.64 -33.21 -8.04
C SER A 440 -42.98 -33.57 -6.71
N THR A 441 -43.85 -33.88 -5.75
CA THR A 441 -43.80 -34.94 -4.73
C THR A 441 -42.52 -35.20 -3.93
N SER A 442 -42.74 -35.14 -2.61
CA SER A 442 -41.91 -35.53 -1.48
C SER A 442 -41.48 -37.00 -1.45
N GLU A 443 -40.19 -37.24 -1.17
CA GLU A 443 -39.71 -38.31 -0.28
C GLU A 443 -38.51 -37.80 0.55
N PRO A 444 -38.28 -38.32 1.78
CA PRO A 444 -37.33 -37.73 2.72
C PRO A 444 -36.08 -38.60 2.86
N GLU A 445 -34.91 -38.17 2.37
CA GLU A 445 -33.65 -38.85 2.71
C GLU A 445 -32.43 -37.92 2.88
N SER A 446 -31.82 -38.12 4.06
CA SER A 446 -30.41 -37.96 4.42
C SER A 446 -29.84 -36.55 4.63
N SER A 447 -29.29 -36.38 5.83
CA SER A 447 -28.57 -35.22 6.36
C SER A 447 -27.50 -34.69 5.39
N ALA A 448 -27.76 -33.51 4.81
CA ALA A 448 -26.74 -32.69 4.21
C ALA A 448 -25.69 -32.31 5.27
N PRO A 449 -24.40 -32.14 4.90
CA PRO A 449 -23.41 -31.58 5.81
C PRO A 449 -23.87 -30.18 6.25
N ASP A 450 -23.80 -29.89 7.55
CA ASP A 450 -24.28 -28.66 8.17
C ASP A 450 -23.88 -27.42 7.34
N GLU A 451 -24.86 -26.74 6.75
CA GLU A 451 -24.63 -25.51 6.01
C GLU A 451 -24.13 -24.43 6.98
N ILE A 452 -23.01 -23.76 6.67
CA ILE A 452 -22.40 -22.77 7.56
C ILE A 452 -23.39 -21.61 7.78
N GLN A 453 -23.89 -21.51 9.01
CA GLN A 453 -24.80 -20.43 9.40
C GLN A 453 -24.03 -19.21 9.90
N PHE A 454 -24.03 -18.14 9.10
CA PHE A 454 -23.48 -16.84 9.49
C PHE A 454 -24.38 -16.12 10.49
N GLN A 455 -23.74 -15.37 11.39
CA GLN A 455 -24.43 -14.74 12.52
C GLN A 455 -24.85 -13.30 12.21
N PRO A 456 -26.02 -12.84 12.69
CA PRO A 456 -26.35 -11.41 12.72
C PRO A 456 -25.52 -10.70 13.80
N ALA A 457 -25.76 -9.40 14.01
CA ALA A 457 -25.13 -8.65 15.10
C ALA A 457 -25.31 -9.38 16.44
N LEU A 458 -24.21 -9.69 17.14
CA LEU A 458 -24.25 -10.57 18.31
C LEU A 458 -25.01 -9.94 19.49
N VAL A 459 -25.11 -8.61 19.59
CA VAL A 459 -26.00 -7.98 20.58
C VAL A 459 -27.47 -8.33 20.36
N SER A 460 -27.88 -8.58 19.12
CA SER A 460 -29.24 -9.02 18.81
C SER A 460 -29.52 -10.46 19.27
N VAL A 461 -28.47 -11.28 19.38
CA VAL A 461 -28.55 -12.69 19.78
C VAL A 461 -28.43 -12.85 21.30
N PHE A 462 -27.52 -12.11 21.95
CA PHE A 462 -27.16 -12.27 23.36
C PHE A 462 -27.76 -11.19 24.28
N HIS A 463 -28.96 -10.69 23.95
CA HIS A 463 -29.64 -9.61 24.69
C HIS A 463 -29.45 -9.75 26.22
N ARG A 464 -28.89 -8.70 26.85
CA ARG A 464 -28.87 -8.60 28.31
C ARG A 464 -30.31 -8.52 28.80
N ARG A 465 -30.70 -9.39 29.74
CA ARG A 465 -32.01 -9.50 30.42
C ARG A 465 -32.57 -8.21 31.06
N ASN A 466 -31.92 -7.06 30.93
CA ASN A 466 -32.35 -5.74 31.41
C ASN A 466 -32.68 -4.75 30.27
N SER A 467 -32.82 -5.20 29.02
CA SER A 467 -32.95 -4.33 27.83
C SER A 467 -34.35 -3.80 27.53
N ASP A 468 -35.38 -4.15 28.31
CA ASP A 468 -36.77 -3.76 27.98
C ASP A 468 -37.06 -2.28 28.28
N GLU A 469 -36.20 -1.59 29.04
CA GLU A 469 -36.20 -0.14 29.16
C GLU A 469 -35.01 0.47 28.39
N LEU A 470 -35.25 0.87 27.15
CA LEU A 470 -34.37 1.83 26.47
C LEU A 470 -34.23 3.05 27.37
N SER A 471 -32.99 3.36 27.78
CA SER A 471 -32.77 4.54 28.61
C SER A 471 -33.29 5.79 27.87
N ALA A 472 -33.87 6.75 28.61
CA ALA A 472 -34.35 8.00 28.02
C ALA A 472 -33.28 8.70 27.15
N ARG A 473 -31.99 8.51 27.49
CA ARG A 473 -30.85 9.01 26.70
C ARG A 473 -30.75 8.35 25.33
N GLU A 474 -30.92 7.03 25.22
CA GLU A 474 -30.89 6.34 23.93
C GLU A 474 -32.08 6.75 23.05
N THR A 475 -33.29 6.85 23.63
CA THR A 475 -34.47 7.33 22.88
C THR A 475 -34.28 8.75 22.32
N ILE A 476 -33.66 9.65 23.10
CA ILE A 476 -33.33 11.01 22.63
C ILE A 476 -32.36 10.94 21.45
N LYS A 477 -31.28 10.16 21.54
CA LYS A 477 -30.33 10.01 20.44
C LYS A 477 -31.01 9.44 19.19
N GLU A 478 -31.85 8.40 19.34
CA GLU A 478 -32.58 7.81 18.22
C GLU A 478 -33.47 8.85 17.53
N HIS A 479 -34.19 9.66 18.30
CA HIS A 479 -35.02 10.73 17.76
C HIS A 479 -34.20 11.74 16.97
N LEU A 480 -33.07 12.23 17.52
CA LEU A 480 -32.21 13.19 16.84
C LEU A 480 -31.63 12.64 15.53
N TRP A 481 -31.24 11.35 15.50
CA TRP A 481 -30.78 10.69 14.29
C TRP A 481 -31.88 10.49 13.25
N ASN A 482 -33.10 10.16 13.67
CA ASN A 482 -34.25 10.09 12.75
C ASN A 482 -34.57 11.46 12.13
N VAL A 483 -34.50 12.54 12.92
CA VAL A 483 -34.62 13.91 12.40
C VAL A 483 -33.50 14.20 11.41
N HIS A 484 -32.25 13.85 11.75
CA HIS A 484 -31.11 14.02 10.84
C HIS A 484 -31.31 13.27 9.52
N PHE A 485 -31.75 12.02 9.55
CA PHE A 485 -32.05 11.23 8.35
C PHE A 485 -33.17 11.83 7.51
N SER A 486 -34.18 12.43 8.15
CA SER A 486 -35.27 13.10 7.43
C SER A 486 -34.82 14.37 6.71
N GLU A 487 -33.84 15.09 7.28
CA GLU A 487 -33.32 16.36 6.73
C GLU A 487 -32.22 16.12 5.69
N PHE A 488 -31.27 15.23 5.97
CA PHE A 488 -30.05 15.01 5.17
C PHE A 488 -30.06 13.72 4.34
N GLY A 489 -31.14 12.94 4.39
CA GLY A 489 -31.23 11.63 3.76
C GLY A 489 -30.60 10.52 4.61
N ARG A 490 -30.74 9.27 4.17
CA ARG A 490 -30.20 8.07 4.84
C ARG A 490 -29.55 7.14 3.82
N GLY A 491 -28.55 6.38 4.26
CA GLY A 491 -27.80 5.45 3.40
C GLY A 491 -26.68 6.12 2.60
N VAL A 492 -26.22 5.43 1.56
CA VAL A 492 -24.97 5.77 0.83
C VAL A 492 -24.94 7.17 0.24
N CYS A 493 -26.09 7.70 -0.18
CA CYS A 493 -26.22 9.02 -0.80
C CYS A 493 -26.56 10.16 0.19
N MET A 494 -26.51 9.92 1.50
CA MET A 494 -26.78 10.94 2.52
C MET A 494 -25.84 12.15 2.38
N TYR A 495 -26.37 13.36 2.60
CA TYR A 495 -25.57 14.57 2.70
C TYR A 495 -24.79 14.56 4.02
N ARG A 496 -23.46 14.47 3.94
CA ARG A 496 -22.58 14.56 5.11
C ARG A 496 -22.23 16.03 5.35
N THR A 497 -22.52 16.54 6.54
CA THR A 497 -22.33 17.96 6.90
C THR A 497 -21.70 18.10 8.29
N HIS A 498 -21.39 19.34 8.69
CA HIS A 498 -20.98 19.65 10.06
C HIS A 498 -21.98 19.14 11.12
N LYS A 499 -23.29 19.23 10.84
CA LYS A 499 -24.32 18.69 11.75
C LYS A 499 -24.20 17.18 11.92
N THR A 500 -23.78 16.45 10.88
CA THR A 500 -23.51 15.01 10.97
C THR A 500 -22.38 14.74 11.97
N GLN A 501 -21.29 15.52 11.91
CA GLN A 501 -20.19 15.40 12.87
C GLN A 501 -20.63 15.71 14.30
N GLU A 502 -21.35 16.83 14.51
CA GLU A 502 -21.86 17.19 15.85
C GLU A 502 -22.70 16.07 16.47
N LEU A 503 -23.52 15.40 15.65
CA LEU A 503 -24.38 14.33 16.11
C LEU A 503 -23.60 13.04 16.44
N ILE A 504 -22.51 12.77 15.73
CA ILE A 504 -21.59 11.67 16.04
C ILE A 504 -20.84 11.94 17.35
N LEU A 505 -20.41 13.19 17.58
CA LEU A 505 -19.76 13.60 18.83
C LEU A 505 -20.69 13.50 20.05
N GLN A 506 -22.01 13.60 19.85
CA GLN A 506 -23.02 13.34 20.88
C GLN A 506 -23.27 11.83 21.12
N GLY A 507 -22.66 10.96 20.30
CA GLY A 507 -22.69 9.51 20.37
C GLY A 507 -23.82 8.88 19.55
N LEU A 508 -23.53 7.75 18.90
CA LEU A 508 -24.53 7.01 18.13
C LEU A 508 -25.49 6.23 19.04
N PRO A 509 -26.80 6.19 18.70
CA PRO A 509 -27.72 5.19 19.23
C PRO A 509 -27.20 3.80 18.91
N GLU A 510 -27.32 2.88 19.86
CA GLU A 510 -26.86 1.50 19.68
C GLU A 510 -27.41 0.85 18.41
N LYS A 511 -28.71 1.07 18.14
CA LYS A 511 -29.44 0.55 16.98
C LYS A 511 -28.87 1.00 15.63
N PHE A 512 -28.25 2.18 15.55
CA PHE A 512 -27.77 2.74 14.29
C PHE A 512 -26.26 2.57 14.09
N ARG A 513 -25.51 2.11 15.09
CA ARG A 513 -24.04 1.97 15.00
C ARG A 513 -23.61 1.15 13.80
N GLY A 514 -24.15 -0.06 13.66
CA GLY A 514 -23.75 -0.97 12.58
C GLY A 514 -23.94 -0.36 11.18
N GLU A 515 -25.12 0.21 10.93
CA GLU A 515 -25.43 0.91 9.68
C GLU A 515 -24.48 2.08 9.41
N ILE A 516 -24.26 2.92 10.41
CA ILE A 516 -23.46 4.13 10.28
C ILE A 516 -21.96 3.80 10.10
N TRP A 517 -21.44 2.79 10.81
CA TRP A 517 -20.07 2.32 10.63
C TRP A 517 -19.85 1.77 9.21
N MET A 518 -20.79 0.96 8.70
CA MET A 518 -20.75 0.45 7.32
C MET A 518 -20.80 1.58 6.29
N LEU A 519 -21.61 2.61 6.55
CA LEU A 519 -21.78 3.77 5.68
C LEU A 519 -20.54 4.66 5.60
N PHE A 520 -19.96 5.04 6.75
CA PHE A 520 -18.86 6.01 6.80
C PHE A 520 -17.49 5.41 6.51
N SER A 521 -17.28 4.14 6.86
CA SER A 521 -16.11 3.40 6.39
C SER A 521 -16.10 3.22 4.87
N GLY A 522 -17.28 3.16 4.23
CA GLY A 522 -17.43 2.78 2.83
C GLY A 522 -17.51 1.27 2.60
N ALA A 523 -17.40 0.45 3.65
CA ALA A 523 -17.51 -1.01 3.61
C ALA A 523 -18.83 -1.48 2.97
N ILE A 524 -19.92 -0.73 3.16
CA ILE A 524 -21.22 -1.01 2.53
C ILE A 524 -21.14 -1.09 1.01
N ASN A 525 -20.24 -0.30 0.39
CA ASN A 525 -20.07 -0.30 -1.04
C ASN A 525 -19.28 -1.52 -1.51
N GLU A 526 -18.20 -1.87 -0.81
CA GLU A 526 -17.36 -3.04 -1.11
C GLU A 526 -18.17 -4.33 -0.98
N MET A 527 -18.97 -4.46 0.08
CA MET A 527 -19.88 -5.59 0.26
C MET A 527 -20.90 -5.70 -0.88
N ALA A 528 -21.52 -4.59 -1.27
CA ALA A 528 -22.54 -4.58 -2.32
C ALA A 528 -22.00 -4.99 -3.70
N THR A 529 -20.73 -4.69 -4.00
CA THR A 529 -20.08 -5.07 -5.27
C THR A 529 -19.46 -6.46 -5.26
N ASN A 530 -19.34 -7.11 -4.10
CA ASN A 530 -18.67 -8.41 -3.93
C ASN A 530 -19.61 -9.46 -3.31
N LYS A 531 -20.78 -9.66 -3.91
CA LYS A 531 -21.79 -10.61 -3.40
C LYS A 531 -21.23 -12.04 -3.29
N GLY A 532 -21.38 -12.65 -2.12
CA GLY A 532 -20.94 -14.03 -1.86
C GLY A 532 -19.43 -14.18 -1.62
N TYR A 533 -18.66 -13.09 -1.66
CA TYR A 533 -17.21 -13.12 -1.51
C TYR A 533 -16.77 -13.63 -0.13
N TYR A 534 -17.40 -13.12 0.94
CA TYR A 534 -17.09 -13.58 2.30
C TYR A 534 -17.35 -15.07 2.48
N ARG A 535 -18.52 -15.56 2.04
CA ARG A 535 -18.86 -16.99 2.10
C ARG A 535 -17.80 -17.84 1.41
N ASN A 536 -17.41 -17.44 0.20
CA ASN A 536 -16.43 -18.15 -0.59
C ASN A 536 -15.05 -18.19 0.12
N LEU A 537 -14.62 -17.10 0.75
CA LEU A 537 -13.39 -17.07 1.56
C LEU A 537 -13.46 -17.99 2.78
N VAL A 538 -14.60 -18.01 3.48
CA VAL A 538 -14.80 -18.91 4.62
C VAL A 538 -14.68 -20.36 4.17
N GLU A 539 -15.35 -20.73 3.07
CA GLU A 539 -15.28 -22.09 2.50
C GLU A 539 -13.86 -22.48 2.08
N GLN A 540 -13.11 -21.56 1.44
CA GLN A 540 -11.73 -21.82 1.01
C GLN A 540 -10.75 -21.98 2.18
N SER A 541 -10.95 -21.20 3.24
CA SER A 541 -10.05 -21.17 4.40
C SER A 541 -10.40 -22.24 5.44
N LEU A 542 -11.58 -22.87 5.33
CA LEU A 542 -12.03 -23.91 6.26
C LEU A 542 -11.04 -25.09 6.31
N GLY A 543 -10.62 -25.46 7.52
CA GLY A 543 -9.71 -26.58 7.75
C GLY A 543 -8.27 -26.37 7.23
N LYS A 544 -7.91 -25.16 6.81
CA LYS A 544 -6.53 -24.82 6.41
C LYS A 544 -5.74 -24.35 7.63
N TYR A 545 -4.56 -24.96 7.83
CA TYR A 545 -3.63 -24.56 8.89
C TYR A 545 -2.57 -23.60 8.33
N THR A 546 -2.39 -22.47 9.00
CA THR A 546 -1.40 -21.43 8.72
C THR A 546 -0.87 -20.86 10.04
N LEU A 547 0.24 -20.13 10.01
CA LEU A 547 0.74 -19.43 11.21
C LEU A 547 -0.34 -18.48 11.79
N ALA A 548 -1.07 -17.80 10.90
CA ALA A 548 -2.17 -16.91 11.28
C ALA A 548 -3.32 -17.66 11.97
N SER A 549 -3.70 -18.86 11.51
CA SER A 549 -4.76 -19.64 12.16
C SER A 549 -4.37 -20.07 13.57
N ASP A 550 -3.11 -20.46 13.80
CA ASP A 550 -2.63 -20.84 15.13
C ASP A 550 -2.59 -19.64 16.09
N GLU A 551 -2.20 -18.46 15.58
CA GLU A 551 -2.27 -17.20 16.33
C GLU A 551 -3.69 -16.80 16.68
N ILE A 552 -4.61 -16.90 15.72
CA ILE A 552 -6.04 -16.64 15.91
C ILE A 552 -6.58 -17.53 17.03
N GLU A 553 -6.39 -18.85 16.97
CA GLU A 553 -6.93 -19.78 17.98
C GLU A 553 -6.47 -19.44 19.41
N ARG A 554 -5.21 -19.04 19.59
CA ARG A 554 -4.68 -18.62 20.90
C ARG A 554 -5.33 -17.34 21.42
N ASP A 555 -5.78 -16.47 20.51
CA ASP A 555 -6.31 -15.14 20.84
C ASP A 555 -7.83 -15.09 20.95
N LEU A 556 -8.56 -16.09 20.44
CA LEU A 556 -10.03 -16.10 20.45
C LEU A 556 -10.62 -15.91 21.86
N HIS A 557 -10.18 -16.71 22.84
CA HIS A 557 -10.76 -16.73 24.19
C HIS A 557 -10.37 -15.53 25.07
N ARG A 558 -9.42 -14.70 24.64
CA ARG A 558 -9.07 -13.45 25.32
C ARG A 558 -9.74 -12.22 24.69
N SER A 559 -10.69 -12.42 23.77
CA SER A 559 -11.41 -11.35 23.07
C SER A 559 -12.70 -10.99 23.81
N LEU A 560 -12.73 -9.82 24.47
CA LEU A 560 -13.86 -9.38 25.31
C LEU A 560 -14.37 -10.50 26.25
N PRO A 561 -13.51 -11.07 27.11
CA PRO A 561 -13.81 -12.30 27.87
C PRO A 561 -15.02 -12.17 28.82
N GLU A 562 -15.39 -10.95 29.19
CA GLU A 562 -16.53 -10.66 30.06
C GLU A 562 -17.87 -10.56 29.29
N HIS A 563 -17.85 -10.47 27.96
CA HIS A 563 -19.07 -10.31 27.17
C HIS A 563 -19.71 -11.67 26.85
N PRO A 564 -21.03 -11.87 27.11
CA PRO A 564 -21.69 -13.18 26.93
C PRO A 564 -21.51 -13.80 25.55
N ALA A 565 -21.50 -12.98 24.50
CA ALA A 565 -21.29 -13.45 23.13
C ALA A 565 -19.98 -14.25 22.95
N PHE A 566 -18.88 -13.83 23.60
CA PHE A 566 -17.56 -14.46 23.50
C PHE A 566 -17.27 -15.48 24.60
N GLN A 567 -18.27 -15.77 25.43
CA GLN A 567 -18.30 -16.93 26.32
C GLN A 567 -19.07 -18.11 25.70
N SER A 568 -19.57 -17.93 24.46
CA SER A 568 -20.33 -18.94 23.72
C SER A 568 -19.56 -19.40 22.47
N ASP A 569 -19.76 -20.66 22.08
CA ASP A 569 -19.16 -21.22 20.86
C ASP A 569 -19.62 -20.49 19.60
N LEU A 570 -20.84 -19.95 19.61
CA LEU A 570 -21.41 -19.21 18.48
C LEU A 570 -20.60 -17.93 18.20
N GLY A 571 -20.37 -17.09 19.21
CA GLY A 571 -19.59 -15.86 19.04
C GLY A 571 -18.12 -16.12 18.77
N ILE A 572 -17.52 -17.11 19.44
CA ILE A 572 -16.13 -17.53 19.18
C ILE A 572 -15.97 -18.07 17.75
N SER A 573 -16.92 -18.84 17.25
CA SER A 573 -16.88 -19.36 15.88
C SER A 573 -17.07 -18.27 14.82
N ALA A 574 -17.93 -17.28 15.07
CA ALA A 574 -18.06 -16.11 14.20
C ALA A 574 -16.76 -15.31 14.15
N LEU A 575 -16.14 -15.05 15.31
CA LEU A 575 -14.84 -14.37 15.41
C LEU A 575 -13.74 -15.10 14.66
N ARG A 576 -13.65 -16.42 14.83
CA ARG A 576 -12.72 -17.29 14.09
C ARG A 576 -12.90 -17.15 12.58
N ARG A 577 -14.13 -17.30 12.08
CA ARG A 577 -14.38 -17.24 10.63
C ARG A 577 -14.01 -15.89 10.03
N VAL A 578 -14.36 -14.78 10.68
CA VAL A 578 -14.02 -13.43 10.18
C VAL A 578 -12.51 -13.22 10.13
N LEU A 579 -11.80 -13.53 11.21
CA LEU A 579 -10.34 -13.34 11.28
C LEU A 579 -9.60 -14.25 10.29
N THR A 580 -9.99 -15.52 10.20
CA THR A 580 -9.38 -16.48 9.27
C THR A 580 -9.68 -16.12 7.82
N ALA A 581 -10.91 -15.72 7.49
CA ALA A 581 -11.26 -15.26 6.15
C ALA A 581 -10.46 -14.01 5.74
N TYR A 582 -10.24 -13.07 6.67
CA TYR A 582 -9.41 -11.90 6.40
C TYR A 582 -7.93 -12.27 6.20
N ALA A 583 -7.36 -13.10 7.08
CA ALA A 583 -5.98 -13.56 6.95
C ALA A 583 -5.75 -14.31 5.62
N TRP A 584 -6.76 -15.06 5.17
CA TRP A 584 -6.75 -15.73 3.86
C TRP A 584 -6.84 -14.74 2.69
N ARG A 585 -7.69 -13.72 2.80
CA ARG A 585 -7.84 -12.66 1.79
C ARG A 585 -6.53 -11.92 1.56
N ASN A 586 -5.82 -11.56 2.63
CA ASN A 586 -4.62 -10.75 2.54
C ASN A 586 -3.47 -11.38 3.33
N PRO A 587 -2.76 -12.37 2.78
CA PRO A 587 -1.67 -13.05 3.47
C PRO A 587 -0.47 -12.15 3.80
N THR A 588 -0.36 -10.99 3.15
CA THR A 588 0.71 -10.01 3.42
C THR A 588 0.53 -9.34 4.78
N ILE A 589 -0.72 -9.05 5.15
CA ILE A 589 -1.09 -8.59 6.49
C ILE A 589 -1.27 -9.80 7.41
N GLY A 590 -1.97 -10.83 6.93
CA GLY A 590 -2.28 -12.05 7.67
C GLY A 590 -3.13 -11.74 8.89
N TYR A 591 -2.64 -12.14 10.06
CA TYR A 591 -3.24 -11.81 11.34
C TYR A 591 -2.25 -11.01 12.19
N CYS A 592 -2.69 -9.87 12.69
CA CYS A 592 -1.96 -9.08 13.67
C CYS A 592 -2.66 -9.16 15.01
N GLN A 593 -1.87 -9.40 16.06
CA GLN A 593 -2.33 -9.32 17.43
C GLN A 593 -3.02 -7.96 17.66
N ALA A 594 -4.20 -7.97 18.30
CA ALA A 594 -5.18 -6.88 18.47
C ALA A 594 -6.38 -6.94 17.52
N MET A 595 -6.26 -7.56 16.34
CA MET A 595 -7.40 -7.68 15.41
C MET A 595 -8.56 -8.45 16.04
N ASN A 596 -8.29 -9.43 16.90
CA ASN A 596 -9.32 -10.15 17.64
C ASN A 596 -10.19 -9.23 18.52
N ILE A 597 -9.58 -8.23 19.17
CA ILE A 597 -10.30 -7.27 20.00
C ILE A 597 -11.18 -6.37 19.12
N VAL A 598 -10.60 -5.82 18.04
CA VAL A 598 -11.35 -4.97 17.11
C VAL A 598 -12.54 -5.73 16.51
N THR A 599 -12.29 -6.90 15.92
CA THR A 599 -13.33 -7.73 15.29
C THR A 599 -14.39 -8.19 16.29
N SER A 600 -14.02 -8.48 17.53
CA SER A 600 -15.00 -8.84 18.57
C SER A 600 -15.99 -7.69 18.84
N VAL A 601 -15.53 -6.44 18.87
CA VAL A 601 -16.42 -5.27 19.00
C VAL A 601 -17.27 -5.06 17.73
N LEU A 602 -16.71 -5.27 16.53
CA LEU A 602 -17.47 -5.15 15.29
C LEU A 602 -18.64 -6.14 15.25
N LEU A 603 -18.37 -7.41 15.57
CA LEU A 603 -19.37 -8.49 15.60
C LEU A 603 -20.52 -8.24 16.58
N LEU A 604 -20.33 -7.37 17.58
CA LEU A 604 -21.42 -6.95 18.44
C LEU A 604 -22.48 -6.16 17.68
N TYR A 605 -22.10 -5.29 16.74
CA TYR A 605 -23.00 -4.29 16.15
C TYR A 605 -23.40 -4.56 14.69
N VAL A 606 -22.69 -5.45 14.00
CA VAL A 606 -22.99 -5.82 12.60
C VAL A 606 -22.99 -7.33 12.41
N SER A 607 -23.58 -7.79 11.31
CA SER A 607 -23.50 -9.20 10.90
C SER A 607 -22.07 -9.64 10.64
N GLU A 608 -21.87 -10.96 10.59
CA GLU A 608 -20.54 -11.56 10.39
C GLU A 608 -19.87 -11.10 9.09
N GLU A 609 -20.61 -11.03 7.97
CA GLU A 609 -20.09 -10.54 6.69
C GLU A 609 -19.77 -9.04 6.73
N GLU A 610 -20.62 -8.24 7.37
CA GLU A 610 -20.37 -6.80 7.55
C GLU A 610 -19.12 -6.56 8.42
N ALA A 611 -18.93 -7.34 9.49
CA ALA A 611 -17.74 -7.27 10.33
C ALA A 611 -16.46 -7.55 9.53
N PHE A 612 -16.50 -8.52 8.62
CA PHE A 612 -15.41 -8.80 7.69
C PHE A 612 -15.08 -7.59 6.79
N TRP A 613 -16.08 -6.92 6.23
CA TRP A 613 -15.86 -5.74 5.38
C TRP A 613 -15.40 -4.51 6.16
N LEU A 614 -15.86 -4.33 7.41
CA LEU A 614 -15.35 -3.30 8.31
C LEU A 614 -13.89 -3.58 8.67
N LEU A 615 -13.53 -4.83 9.02
CA LEU A 615 -12.14 -5.21 9.30
C LEU A 615 -11.25 -4.97 8.08
N THR A 616 -11.73 -5.34 6.88
CA THR A 616 -11.03 -5.08 5.62
C THR A 616 -10.79 -3.59 5.42
N SER A 617 -11.81 -2.77 5.63
CA SER A 617 -11.70 -1.30 5.54
C SER A 617 -10.71 -0.74 6.55
N ILE A 618 -10.70 -1.26 7.78
CA ILE A 618 -9.77 -0.84 8.83
C ILE A 618 -8.33 -1.14 8.41
N CYS A 619 -8.03 -2.39 8.07
CA CYS A 619 -6.67 -2.83 7.83
C CYS A 619 -6.08 -2.33 6.50
N GLU A 620 -6.91 -2.17 5.46
CA GLU A 620 -6.44 -1.85 4.11
C GLU A 620 -6.58 -0.37 3.74
N ARG A 621 -7.46 0.40 4.42
CA ARG A 621 -7.77 1.80 4.05
C ARG A 621 -7.70 2.80 5.19
N LEU A 622 -8.33 2.50 6.33
CA LEU A 622 -8.46 3.49 7.43
C LEU A 622 -7.19 3.57 8.28
N LEU A 623 -6.48 2.46 8.47
CA LEU A 623 -5.24 2.35 9.24
C LEU A 623 -4.14 1.66 8.41
N PRO A 624 -3.67 2.29 7.31
CA PRO A 624 -2.61 1.73 6.49
C PRO A 624 -1.35 1.51 7.34
N ASP A 625 -0.70 0.37 7.13
CA ASP A 625 0.53 -0.05 7.83
C ASP A 625 0.43 -0.24 9.36
N TYR A 626 -0.77 -0.27 9.94
CA TYR A 626 -0.95 -0.57 11.36
C TYR A 626 -0.82 -2.06 11.68
N TYR A 627 -1.37 -2.93 10.83
CA TYR A 627 -1.48 -4.36 11.09
C TYR A 627 -0.52 -5.22 10.26
N ASN A 628 0.41 -4.62 9.51
CA ASN A 628 1.44 -5.38 8.83
C ASN A 628 2.50 -5.88 9.83
N THR A 629 3.38 -6.79 9.40
CA THR A 629 4.41 -7.41 10.27
C THR A 629 5.36 -6.42 10.96
N LYS A 630 5.48 -5.20 10.45
CA LYS A 630 6.36 -4.16 11.00
C LYS A 630 5.61 -3.09 11.80
N VAL A 631 4.28 -3.10 11.76
CA VAL A 631 3.37 -2.14 12.42
C VAL A 631 3.81 -0.67 12.27
N VAL A 632 4.36 -0.32 11.10
CA VAL A 632 5.06 0.96 10.89
C VAL A 632 4.14 2.16 11.11
N GLY A 633 2.90 2.08 10.64
CA GLY A 633 1.92 3.15 10.82
C GLY A 633 1.63 3.41 12.29
N ALA A 634 1.41 2.34 13.07
CA ALA A 634 1.16 2.44 14.51
C ALA A 634 2.38 2.98 15.28
N LEU A 635 3.59 2.62 14.87
CA LEU A 635 4.83 3.15 15.46
C LEU A 635 5.05 4.64 15.15
N ILE A 636 4.69 5.09 13.94
CA ILE A 636 4.73 6.51 13.59
C ILE A 636 3.76 7.28 14.50
N ASP A 637 2.52 6.83 14.61
CA ASP A 637 1.51 7.53 15.42
C ASP A 637 1.79 7.43 16.92
N GLN A 638 2.42 6.35 17.39
CA GLN A 638 2.98 6.27 18.73
C GLN A 638 4.04 7.36 18.97
N ASN A 639 4.94 7.62 18.01
CA ASN A 639 5.96 8.65 18.18
C ASN A 639 5.35 10.06 18.13
N VAL A 640 4.38 10.30 17.26
CA VAL A 640 3.61 11.55 17.27
C VAL A 640 2.96 11.75 18.65
N PHE A 641 2.35 10.71 19.23
CA PHE A 641 1.78 10.79 20.57
C PHE A 641 2.80 11.16 21.65
N LYS A 642 4.03 10.63 21.59
CA LYS A 642 5.10 10.99 22.51
C LYS A 642 5.47 12.45 22.42
N ASP A 643 5.65 12.94 21.19
CA ASP A 643 5.98 14.34 20.92
C ASP A 643 4.88 15.26 21.48
N LEU A 644 3.60 14.89 21.29
CA LEU A 644 2.48 15.64 21.82
C LEU A 644 2.42 15.66 23.34
N ILE A 645 2.72 14.55 24.03
CA ILE A 645 2.81 14.56 25.50
C ILE A 645 3.98 15.42 25.96
N ASN A 646 5.12 15.37 25.27
CA ASN A 646 6.27 16.20 25.61
C ASN A 646 5.95 17.70 25.48
N GLU A 647 5.23 18.09 24.42
CA GLU A 647 4.83 19.48 24.19
C GLU A 647 3.78 19.98 25.19
N ASN A 648 2.77 19.16 25.52
CA ASN A 648 1.63 19.60 26.31
C ASN A 648 1.75 19.27 27.81
N LEU A 649 2.44 18.18 28.17
CA LEU A 649 2.58 17.66 29.53
C LEU A 649 4.03 17.22 29.82
N PRO A 650 5.02 18.14 29.72
CA PRO A 650 6.45 17.79 29.77
C PRO A 650 6.88 17.08 31.06
N ALA A 651 6.29 17.46 32.20
CA ALA A 651 6.59 16.83 33.49
C ALA A 651 6.10 15.37 33.56
N LEU A 652 4.98 15.05 32.90
CA LEU A 652 4.47 13.69 32.80
C LEU A 652 5.31 12.89 31.78
N HIS A 653 5.62 13.49 30.65
CA HIS A 653 6.48 12.89 29.62
C HIS A 653 7.79 12.41 30.22
N GLN A 654 8.51 13.29 30.93
CA GLN A 654 9.81 12.95 31.54
C GLN A 654 9.69 11.73 32.46
N LYS A 655 8.69 11.71 33.36
CA LYS A 655 8.50 10.59 34.28
C LYS A 655 8.15 9.28 33.56
N LEU A 656 7.31 9.34 32.53
CA LEU A 656 6.93 8.15 31.76
C LEU A 656 8.07 7.61 30.90
N GLU A 657 8.93 8.50 30.39
CA GLU A 657 10.11 8.16 29.61
C GLU A 657 11.21 7.57 30.50
N ASP A 658 11.45 8.15 31.67
CA ASP A 658 12.40 7.62 32.68
C ASP A 658 12.04 6.18 33.10
N LEU A 659 10.74 5.86 33.11
CA LEU A 659 10.21 4.52 33.42
C LEU A 659 10.10 3.60 32.20
N GLY A 660 10.34 4.10 30.98
CA GLY A 660 10.17 3.36 29.72
C GLY A 660 8.72 2.94 29.41
N LEU A 661 7.74 3.49 30.13
CA LEU A 661 6.35 3.04 30.07
C LEU A 661 5.63 3.53 28.81
N LEU A 662 5.98 4.72 28.32
CA LEU A 662 5.21 5.38 27.26
C LEU A 662 5.21 4.56 25.96
N SER A 663 6.38 4.03 25.56
CA SER A 663 6.51 3.14 24.40
C SER A 663 5.87 1.77 24.62
N MET A 664 5.96 1.24 25.85
CA MET A 664 5.49 -0.11 26.19
C MET A 664 3.96 -0.21 26.10
N ILE A 665 3.24 0.79 26.62
CA ILE A 665 1.78 0.73 26.74
C ILE A 665 1.03 1.28 25.53
N SER A 666 1.57 2.29 24.85
CA SER A 666 0.80 3.03 23.84
C SER A 666 0.61 2.27 22.52
N LEU A 667 1.51 1.35 22.15
CA LEU A 667 1.39 0.59 20.90
C LEU A 667 0.11 -0.26 20.90
N SER A 668 -0.17 -0.95 22.00
CA SER A 668 -1.40 -1.75 22.12
C SER A 668 -2.66 -0.89 22.10
N TRP A 669 -2.58 0.36 22.56
CA TRP A 669 -3.70 1.30 22.48
C TRP A 669 -4.03 1.62 21.02
N PHE A 670 -3.03 1.91 20.18
CA PHE A 670 -3.24 2.17 18.75
C PHE A 670 -3.73 0.94 18.00
N LEU A 671 -3.08 -0.21 18.20
CA LEU A 671 -3.44 -1.46 17.53
C LEU A 671 -4.88 -1.91 17.86
N THR A 672 -5.36 -1.63 19.07
CA THR A 672 -6.72 -1.95 19.49
C THR A 672 -7.71 -0.80 19.33
N ILE A 673 -7.33 0.33 18.73
CA ILE A 673 -8.20 1.52 18.60
C ILE A 673 -8.78 1.93 19.97
N PHE A 674 -7.94 1.86 21.02
CA PHE A 674 -8.25 2.10 22.43
C PHE A 674 -9.29 1.18 23.07
N LEU A 675 -9.78 0.16 22.35
CA LEU A 675 -10.82 -0.77 22.84
C LEU A 675 -10.37 -1.57 24.08
N SER A 676 -9.06 -1.81 24.22
CA SER A 676 -8.52 -2.60 25.33
C SER A 676 -8.31 -1.82 26.63
N VAL A 677 -8.41 -0.49 26.60
CA VAL A 677 -8.00 0.37 27.73
C VAL A 677 -9.05 1.37 28.20
N MET A 678 -10.18 1.47 27.50
CA MET A 678 -11.28 2.37 27.83
C MET A 678 -12.50 1.56 28.29
N PRO A 679 -13.34 2.11 29.19
CA PRO A 679 -14.64 1.51 29.46
C PRO A 679 -15.42 1.30 28.17
N PHE A 680 -16.14 0.17 28.06
CA PHE A 680 -16.77 -0.27 26.82
C PHE A 680 -17.60 0.82 26.12
N ASN A 681 -18.45 1.55 26.85
CA ASN A 681 -19.26 2.62 26.27
C ASN A 681 -18.41 3.76 25.67
N CYS A 682 -17.29 4.12 26.31
CA CYS A 682 -16.36 5.13 25.79
C CYS A 682 -15.60 4.61 24.57
N ALA A 683 -15.18 3.35 24.62
CA ALA A 683 -14.49 2.68 23.53
C ALA A 683 -15.34 2.63 22.25
N VAL A 684 -16.64 2.35 22.38
CA VAL A 684 -17.56 2.33 21.25
C VAL A 684 -17.80 3.75 20.70
N SER A 685 -17.87 4.78 21.54
CA SER A 685 -17.92 6.18 21.05
C SER A 685 -16.65 6.62 20.31
N ILE A 686 -15.49 6.06 20.68
CA ILE A 686 -14.25 6.24 19.90
C ILE A 686 -14.40 5.63 18.50
N MET A 687 -14.99 4.43 18.40
CA MET A 687 -15.26 3.78 17.11
C MET A 687 -16.22 4.60 16.25
N ASP A 688 -17.28 5.18 16.84
CA ASP A 688 -18.24 6.05 16.15
C ASP A 688 -17.52 7.20 15.42
N CYS A 689 -16.59 7.86 16.10
CA CYS A 689 -15.83 8.97 15.55
C CYS A 689 -14.73 8.50 14.59
N PHE A 690 -14.06 7.40 14.90
CA PHE A 690 -13.03 6.81 14.05
C PHE A 690 -13.56 6.44 12.66
N PHE A 691 -14.74 5.82 12.57
CA PHE A 691 -15.33 5.47 11.28
C PHE A 691 -15.76 6.69 10.45
N TYR A 692 -15.97 7.85 11.08
CA TYR A 692 -16.33 9.08 10.39
C TYR A 692 -15.12 9.92 9.97
N ASP A 693 -14.17 10.18 10.89
CA ASP A 693 -13.03 11.08 10.69
C ASP A 693 -11.73 10.36 10.27
N GLY A 694 -11.70 9.02 10.35
CA GLY A 694 -10.56 8.16 10.06
C GLY A 694 -9.46 8.22 11.13
N ALA A 695 -8.24 7.80 10.77
CA ALA A 695 -7.07 7.75 11.66
C ALA A 695 -6.77 9.09 12.37
N ARG A 696 -7.14 10.22 11.77
CA ARG A 696 -6.94 11.57 12.34
C ARG A 696 -7.62 11.72 13.71
N TYR A 697 -8.72 11.04 13.96
CA TYR A 697 -9.40 11.09 15.26
C TYR A 697 -8.61 10.40 16.38
N LEU A 698 -7.81 9.38 16.03
CA LEU A 698 -6.93 8.71 17.00
C LEU A 698 -5.85 9.66 17.52
N ALA A 699 -5.46 10.68 16.74
CA ALA A 699 -4.61 11.78 17.21
C ALA A 699 -5.33 12.75 18.16
N ILE A 700 -6.65 12.92 18.05
CA ILE A 700 -7.44 13.86 18.85
C ILE A 700 -7.75 13.26 20.24
N ILE A 701 -8.08 11.97 20.34
CA ILE A 701 -8.33 11.28 21.63
C ILE A 701 -7.13 11.40 22.58
N GLN A 702 -5.92 11.51 22.02
CA GLN A 702 -4.67 11.66 22.77
C GLN A 702 -4.68 12.90 23.67
N TYR A 703 -5.24 14.01 23.19
CA TYR A 703 -5.33 15.27 23.94
C TYR A 703 -6.41 15.25 25.01
N ALA A 704 -7.55 14.61 24.74
CA ALA A 704 -8.68 14.61 25.64
C ALA A 704 -8.48 13.72 26.87
N LYS A 705 -7.61 12.71 26.80
CA LYS A 705 -7.40 11.77 27.91
C LYS A 705 -6.74 12.45 29.11
N TRP A 706 -5.78 13.36 28.89
CA TRP A 706 -5.04 14.06 29.95
C TRP A 706 -5.31 15.58 29.93
N PRO A 707 -6.39 16.05 30.60
CA PRO A 707 -6.54 17.47 30.83
C PRO A 707 -5.36 18.02 31.67
N PRO A 708 -5.00 19.30 31.49
CA PRO A 708 -3.84 19.93 32.13
C PRO A 708 -3.89 19.93 33.66
#